data_AF-A0A7Y8GXV5-F1
#
_entry.id   AF-A0A7Y8GXV5-F1
#
_cell.length_a   1.000
_cell.length_b   1.000
_cell.length_c   1.000
_cell.angle_alpha   90.00
_cell.angle_beta   90.00
_cell.angle_gamma   90.00
#
_symmetry.space_group_name_H-M   'P 1'
#
loop_
_entity.id
_entity.type
_entity.pdbx_description
1 polymer ?
#
loop_
_entity_poly.entity_id
_entity_poly.type
_entity_poly.pdbx_seq_one_letter_code
_entity_poly.pdbx_strand_id
1 'polypeptide(L)'
;MAHESSIWQVDTRTAPTRPTLNSDTVPLKWAHDARTGEPCYIHDPGVIDGIAECQCPACNLSLTPVLAGQPLRRNPTAHFRHPKGAQKADCTLVAARLAAIRHLQERGFIELPRRRMSANAIGFSGHGYEGWAEKPAERVSITRAILHDHATALLTLDDGREFLVDLTGQRVAGSDGQGLAIVTLFLSDPAIAMMSPDEIRVRLRLLPDIRWCAHWDDQALQLAANAQAQQVAREAMDAWEEAEEVQFRQHLPPDLAPSVAQQWRRETLLHSEVKAILEQASQIATPDLEVKITRDAPDEFSGEWEDNTLRIEWRAASTALSLEKTQLEQHQGSIVPDVICTLREPRPFIFGATGTWLDEDFEELVEDIHSSQRWPRTLLIEVTVTHGIEQEKLRRIQALNMPTLEIDIGSLGGRVTREGLRHLVLEETFGKRWVHHPVLGLRRQLLETELDQHPVSVRFQERLAELRRPRLLATPASEWARIYLAAATEFHDANTRIDKARRAYRGPDPEPELLGKDSEPWLQLMEAAEALAAHGYPGAADPEMVGGAGIISRLLSIQHNRGIGYALNTGYQVLNAIMQSTPGYQQWHTLYLMAVKAYGLEAHFAPRQAERYASWRQGVIDKVNAGDETHLRSARYDAVIGVLFPEMAPRLVKGYGSTSRTQ
;
A
#
# COMPACT_ATOMS: atom_id res chain seq x y z
N MET A 1 15.28 -18.11 -19.96
CA MET A 1 16.73 -18.08 -19.69
C MET A 1 16.89 -18.48 -18.23
N ALA A 2 17.29 -19.73 -18.03
CA ALA A 2 17.30 -20.40 -16.73
C ALA A 2 18.54 -19.97 -15.94
N HIS A 3 18.33 -19.51 -14.71
CA HIS A 3 19.42 -19.27 -13.77
C HIS A 3 19.83 -20.61 -13.16
N GLU A 4 20.98 -21.11 -13.62
CA GLU A 4 21.64 -22.29 -13.08
C GLU A 4 22.10 -22.01 -11.64
N SER A 5 21.40 -22.64 -10.69
CA SER A 5 21.87 -22.84 -9.32
C SER A 5 23.21 -23.56 -9.36
N SER A 6 24.28 -22.88 -8.96
CA SER A 6 25.61 -23.46 -8.78
C SER A 6 25.60 -24.41 -7.57
N ILE A 7 25.10 -25.62 -7.79
CA ILE A 7 25.25 -26.74 -6.86
C ILE A 7 26.71 -27.15 -6.96
N TRP A 8 27.51 -26.84 -5.94
CA TRP A 8 28.84 -27.42 -5.78
C TRP A 8 28.68 -28.91 -5.52
N GLN A 9 28.66 -29.69 -6.60
CA GLN A 9 28.88 -31.13 -6.54
C GLN A 9 30.37 -31.33 -6.24
N VAL A 10 30.70 -31.64 -4.99
CA VAL A 10 31.99 -32.24 -4.69
C VAL A 10 31.97 -33.62 -5.33
N ASP A 11 32.66 -33.76 -6.45
CA ASP A 11 32.88 -35.02 -7.11
C ASP A 11 33.70 -35.93 -6.17
N THR A 12 33.02 -36.84 -5.47
CA THR A 12 33.66 -37.84 -4.62
C THR A 12 34.15 -39.04 -5.43
N ARG A 13 34.23 -38.95 -6.76
CA ARG A 13 34.75 -40.01 -7.62
C ARG A 13 36.19 -39.82 -8.06
N THR A 14 37.10 -39.66 -7.10
CA THR A 14 38.48 -40.15 -7.27
C THR A 14 39.14 -40.31 -5.90
N ALA A 15 38.68 -41.28 -5.11
CA ALA A 15 39.60 -41.93 -4.19
C ALA A 15 40.55 -42.78 -5.07
N PRO A 16 41.89 -42.67 -4.92
CA PRO A 16 42.80 -43.52 -5.65
C PRO A 16 42.46 -44.98 -5.32
N THR A 17 42.11 -45.77 -6.34
CA THR A 17 41.86 -47.21 -6.21
C THR A 17 43.15 -47.86 -5.73
N ARG A 18 43.28 -48.02 -4.42
CA ARG A 18 44.29 -48.91 -3.84
C ARG A 18 43.97 -50.33 -4.31
N PRO A 19 44.99 -51.15 -4.61
CA PRO A 19 44.76 -52.55 -4.97
C PRO A 19 43.97 -53.21 -3.84
N THR A 20 42.77 -53.66 -4.13
CA THR A 20 41.96 -54.47 -3.22
C THR A 20 42.71 -55.78 -3.00
N LEU A 21 43.32 -55.93 -1.83
CA LEU A 21 43.86 -57.21 -1.38
C LEU A 21 42.73 -58.24 -1.44
N ASN A 22 42.96 -59.36 -2.13
CA ASN A 22 41.97 -60.42 -2.25
C ASN A 22 41.67 -60.98 -0.85
N SER A 23 40.42 -60.92 -0.39
CA SER A 23 40.03 -61.25 1.00
C SER A 23 40.40 -62.68 1.40
N ASP A 24 40.51 -63.59 0.43
CA ASP A 24 40.93 -64.98 0.60
C ASP A 24 42.43 -65.15 0.95
N THR A 25 43.25 -64.09 0.76
CA THR A 25 44.71 -64.12 1.00
C THR A 25 45.13 -63.42 2.29
N VAL A 26 44.18 -62.82 3.00
CA VAL A 26 44.44 -62.01 4.21
C VAL A 26 44.35 -62.91 5.46
N PRO A 27 45.43 -63.06 6.27
CA PRO A 27 45.38 -63.82 7.51
C PRO A 27 44.48 -63.16 8.57
N LEU A 28 43.55 -63.95 9.11
CA LEU A 28 42.61 -63.54 10.16
C LEU A 28 43.32 -63.40 11.51
N LYS A 29 43.33 -62.24 12.16
CA LYS A 29 43.94 -62.07 13.50
C LYS A 29 42.97 -61.83 14.64
N TRP A 30 41.67 -61.79 14.34
CA TRP A 30 40.62 -61.47 15.30
C TRP A 30 39.54 -62.57 15.31
N ALA A 31 39.04 -62.88 16.49
CA ALA A 31 38.01 -63.89 16.76
C ALA A 31 37.08 -63.43 17.89
N HIS A 32 35.99 -64.15 18.15
CA HIS A 32 35.25 -64.06 19.41
C HIS A 32 35.69 -65.17 20.35
N ASP A 33 35.71 -64.93 21.65
CA ASP A 33 35.64 -66.00 22.64
C ASP A 33 34.18 -66.48 22.73
N ALA A 34 33.93 -67.75 22.42
CA ALA A 34 32.59 -68.37 22.42
C ALA A 34 31.89 -68.28 23.77
N ARG A 35 32.64 -68.22 24.86
CA ARG A 35 32.10 -68.20 26.22
C ARG A 35 31.66 -66.81 26.67
N THR A 36 32.43 -65.78 26.31
CA THR A 36 32.20 -64.40 26.76
C THR A 36 31.57 -63.52 25.68
N GLY A 37 31.69 -63.92 24.41
CA GLY A 37 31.32 -63.12 23.25
C GLY A 37 32.27 -61.95 22.99
N GLU A 38 33.34 -61.77 23.79
CA GLU A 38 34.23 -60.63 23.64
C GLU A 38 35.16 -60.77 22.42
N PRO A 39 35.54 -59.65 21.76
CA PRO A 39 36.59 -59.63 20.76
C PRO A 39 37.93 -60.12 21.33
N CYS A 40 38.60 -61.04 20.64
CA CYS A 40 39.93 -61.52 20.99
C CYS A 40 40.89 -61.31 19.82
N TYR A 41 42.07 -60.78 20.13
CA TYR A 41 43.21 -60.69 19.22
C TYR A 41 44.12 -61.91 19.37
N ILE A 42 44.77 -62.34 18.29
CA ILE A 42 45.62 -63.55 18.24
C ILE A 42 46.79 -63.55 19.26
N HIS A 43 47.14 -62.39 19.82
CA HIS A 43 48.18 -62.25 20.85
C HIS A 43 47.63 -61.87 22.23
N ASP A 44 46.33 -61.95 22.46
CA ASP A 44 45.76 -61.72 23.79
C ASP A 44 46.15 -62.86 24.74
N PRO A 45 46.41 -62.57 26.03
CA PRO A 45 46.83 -63.59 27.01
C PRO A 45 45.89 -64.81 27.05
N GLY A 46 44.57 -64.58 27.02
CA GLY A 46 43.58 -65.66 27.00
C GLY A 46 43.64 -66.58 25.77
N VAL A 47 44.12 -66.07 24.63
CA VAL A 47 44.34 -66.85 23.41
C VAL A 47 45.66 -67.60 23.47
N ILE A 48 46.71 -66.97 24.02
CA ILE A 48 48.04 -67.57 24.19
C ILE A 48 47.99 -68.73 25.18
N ASP A 49 47.27 -68.55 26.28
CA ASP A 49 47.15 -69.52 27.37
C ASP A 49 46.10 -70.62 27.06
N GLY A 50 45.44 -70.55 25.91
CA GLY A 50 44.44 -71.54 25.46
C GLY A 50 43.12 -71.53 26.23
N ILE A 51 42.84 -70.43 26.95
CA ILE A 51 41.65 -70.26 27.80
C ILE A 51 40.44 -69.80 26.98
N ALA A 52 40.65 -69.03 25.91
CA ALA A 52 39.60 -68.48 25.06
C ALA A 52 39.14 -69.49 23.99
N GLU A 53 37.82 -69.70 23.89
CA GLU A 53 37.22 -70.58 22.87
C GLU A 53 37.01 -69.80 21.57
N CYS A 54 38.06 -69.68 20.75
CA CYS A 54 38.07 -68.78 19.60
C CYS A 54 37.11 -69.25 18.49
N GLN A 55 36.13 -68.42 18.11
CA GLN A 55 35.21 -68.63 16.99
C GLN A 55 35.28 -67.50 15.96
N CYS A 56 35.00 -67.85 14.70
CA CYS A 56 34.93 -66.87 13.62
C CYS A 56 33.68 -65.99 13.74
N PRO A 57 33.81 -64.65 13.71
CA PRO A 57 32.66 -63.74 13.85
C PRO A 57 31.68 -63.75 12.67
N ALA A 58 32.07 -64.33 11.52
CA ALA A 58 31.19 -64.40 10.34
C ALA A 58 30.48 -65.75 10.23
N CYS A 59 31.22 -66.86 10.31
CA CYS A 59 30.70 -68.20 10.05
C CYS A 59 30.49 -69.06 11.31
N ASN A 60 30.81 -68.53 12.50
CA ASN A 60 30.70 -69.20 13.80
C ASN A 60 31.48 -70.52 13.93
N LEU A 61 32.36 -70.85 12.97
CA LEU A 61 33.23 -72.01 13.05
C LEU A 61 34.34 -71.79 14.08
N SER A 62 34.69 -72.84 14.82
CA SER A 62 35.84 -72.81 15.75
C SER A 62 37.15 -72.56 15.00
N LEU A 63 37.96 -71.66 15.54
CA LEU A 63 39.23 -71.22 14.98
C LEU A 63 40.40 -71.78 15.79
N THR A 64 41.44 -72.24 15.09
CA THR A 64 42.70 -72.66 15.72
C THR A 64 43.70 -71.50 15.71
N PRO A 65 44.19 -71.00 16.86
CA PRO A 65 45.27 -70.02 16.90
C PRO A 65 46.58 -70.65 16.39
N VAL A 66 47.25 -69.98 15.46
CA VAL A 66 48.52 -70.40 14.87
C VAL A 66 49.58 -69.34 15.16
N LEU A 67 50.68 -69.74 15.82
CA LEU A 67 51.79 -68.86 16.23
C LEU A 67 51.37 -67.72 17.19
N ALA A 68 50.30 -67.92 17.97
CA ALA A 68 49.90 -67.00 19.04
C ALA A 68 51.05 -66.76 20.04
N GLY A 69 51.17 -65.52 20.52
CA GLY A 69 52.24 -65.11 21.45
C GLY A 69 53.67 -65.00 20.87
N GLN A 70 53.90 -65.39 19.61
CA GLN A 70 55.19 -65.17 18.94
C GLN A 70 55.34 -63.71 18.47
N PRO A 71 56.57 -63.14 18.44
CA PRO A 71 56.78 -61.77 17.97
C PRO A 71 56.26 -61.58 16.54
N LEU A 72 55.73 -60.39 16.23
CA LEU A 72 55.16 -60.01 14.93
C LEU A 72 56.18 -60.22 13.78
N ARG A 73 56.26 -61.42 13.21
CA ARG A 73 57.09 -61.75 12.03
C ARG A 73 56.29 -61.53 10.76
N ARG A 74 56.93 -60.99 9.71
CA ARG A 74 56.29 -60.70 8.41
C ARG A 74 55.92 -61.96 7.62
N ASN A 75 56.53 -63.11 7.88
CA ASN A 75 56.12 -64.38 7.28
C ASN A 75 56.77 -65.61 7.99
N PRO A 76 56.00 -66.66 8.36
CA PRO A 76 54.54 -66.65 8.50
C PRO A 76 54.11 -65.78 9.67
N THR A 77 53.00 -65.05 9.51
CA THR A 77 52.41 -64.21 10.55
C THR A 77 51.51 -65.04 11.47
N ALA A 78 51.40 -64.66 12.75
CA ALA A 78 50.38 -65.23 13.64
C ALA A 78 48.97 -64.95 13.11
N HIS A 79 48.11 -65.97 13.14
CA HIS A 79 46.74 -65.90 12.62
C HIS A 79 45.84 -67.00 13.18
N PHE A 80 44.54 -66.80 13.08
CA PHE A 80 43.53 -67.82 13.29
C PHE A 80 43.27 -68.60 12.00
N ARG A 81 43.22 -69.93 12.13
CA ARG A 81 43.00 -70.85 11.01
C ARG A 81 41.62 -71.51 11.13
N HIS A 82 40.84 -71.43 10.05
CA HIS A 82 39.58 -72.15 9.89
C HIS A 82 39.78 -73.66 9.63
N PRO A 83 38.77 -74.51 9.89
CA PRO A 83 38.74 -75.90 9.44
C PRO A 83 38.91 -76.02 7.92
N LYS A 84 39.45 -77.15 7.44
CA LYS A 84 39.65 -77.40 6.00
C LYS A 84 38.30 -77.36 5.26
N GLY A 85 38.23 -76.60 4.15
CA GLY A 85 37.05 -76.50 3.28
C GLY A 85 36.11 -75.32 3.55
N ALA A 86 36.37 -74.49 4.56
CA ALA A 86 35.54 -73.31 4.85
C ALA A 86 35.68 -72.21 3.78
N GLN A 87 34.55 -71.59 3.41
CA GLN A 87 34.49 -70.40 2.56
C GLN A 87 34.85 -69.15 3.39
N LYS A 88 35.80 -68.32 2.91
CA LYS A 88 36.49 -67.31 3.73
C LYS A 88 36.24 -65.85 3.33
N ALA A 89 35.64 -65.62 2.17
CA ALA A 89 35.63 -64.32 1.52
C ALA A 89 35.08 -63.17 2.41
N ASP A 90 34.10 -63.46 3.27
CA ASP A 90 33.46 -62.47 4.15
C ASP A 90 34.01 -62.45 5.59
N CYS A 91 34.72 -63.51 6.02
CA CYS A 91 35.21 -63.65 7.39
C CYS A 91 36.23 -62.57 7.78
N THR A 92 37.10 -62.19 6.85
CA THR A 92 38.12 -61.16 7.06
C THR A 92 37.49 -59.78 7.28
N LEU A 93 36.43 -59.45 6.54
CA LEU A 93 35.74 -58.16 6.67
C LEU A 93 35.02 -58.05 8.03
N VAL A 94 34.32 -59.09 8.47
CA VAL A 94 33.65 -59.07 9.78
C VAL A 94 34.67 -59.01 10.93
N ALA A 95 35.82 -59.65 10.78
CA ALA A 95 36.90 -59.56 11.76
C ALA A 95 37.58 -58.18 11.82
N ALA A 96 37.71 -57.48 10.69
CA ALA A 96 38.14 -56.08 10.67
C ALA A 96 37.16 -55.18 11.45
N ARG A 97 35.85 -55.41 11.29
CA ARG A 97 34.79 -54.70 12.02
C ARG A 97 34.85 -54.98 13.52
N LEU A 98 35.07 -56.22 13.90
CA LEU A 98 35.23 -56.62 15.30
C LEU A 98 36.43 -55.93 15.97
N ALA A 99 37.53 -55.81 15.25
CA ALA A 99 38.73 -55.12 15.71
C ALA A 99 38.49 -53.61 15.94
N ALA A 100 37.68 -52.97 15.10
CA ALA A 100 37.27 -51.58 15.28
C ALA A 100 36.35 -51.39 16.49
N ILE A 101 35.47 -52.35 16.79
CA ILE A 101 34.62 -52.32 17.99
C ILE A 101 35.47 -52.41 19.27
N ARG A 102 36.45 -53.33 19.31
CA ARG A 102 37.37 -53.42 20.45
C ARG A 102 38.11 -52.10 20.68
N HIS A 103 38.52 -51.42 19.61
CA HIS A 103 39.12 -50.10 19.72
C HIS A 103 38.19 -49.05 20.35
N LEU A 104 36.91 -49.02 19.96
CA LEU A 104 35.92 -48.10 20.53
C LEU A 104 35.73 -48.36 22.04
N GLN A 105 35.72 -49.62 22.47
CA GLN A 105 35.67 -49.99 23.90
C GLN A 105 36.92 -49.51 24.66
N GLU A 106 38.12 -49.76 24.12
CA GLU A 106 39.38 -49.38 24.78
C GLU A 106 39.61 -47.85 24.81
N ARG A 107 39.15 -47.14 23.78
CA ARG A 107 39.21 -45.67 23.74
C ARG A 107 38.27 -45.04 24.77
N GLY A 108 37.13 -45.69 25.04
CA GLY A 108 36.15 -45.28 26.05
C GLY A 108 35.33 -44.04 25.69
N PHE A 109 35.49 -43.47 24.49
CA PHE A 109 34.69 -42.34 24.01
C PHE A 109 34.62 -42.30 22.48
N ILE A 110 33.60 -41.63 21.96
CA ILE A 110 33.42 -41.32 20.53
C ILE A 110 33.23 -39.81 20.34
N GLU A 111 33.74 -39.30 19.21
CA GLU A 111 33.50 -37.92 18.77
C GLU A 111 32.42 -37.94 17.70
N LEU A 112 31.22 -37.51 18.08
CA LEU A 112 30.08 -37.40 17.20
C LEU A 112 30.17 -36.11 16.38
N PRO A 113 29.97 -36.17 15.06
CA PRO A 113 30.06 -34.99 14.21
C PRO A 113 28.90 -34.02 14.46
N ARG A 114 29.08 -32.75 14.07
CA ARG A 114 27.98 -31.78 14.05
C ARG A 114 26.81 -32.31 13.20
N ARG A 115 25.57 -32.03 13.62
CA ARG A 115 24.36 -32.32 12.83
C ARG A 115 23.68 -31.02 12.47
N ARG A 116 23.62 -30.70 11.18
CA ARG A 116 22.90 -29.53 10.64
C ARG A 116 21.75 -29.98 9.75
N MET A 117 20.61 -29.29 9.83
CA MET A 117 19.43 -29.49 8.98
C MET A 117 18.95 -28.13 8.46
N SER A 118 18.45 -28.12 7.23
CA SER A 118 17.74 -26.98 6.65
C SER A 118 16.25 -27.28 6.46
N ALA A 119 15.47 -26.21 6.39
CA ALA A 119 14.07 -26.20 6.02
C ALA A 119 13.78 -25.01 5.12
N ASN A 120 12.74 -25.13 4.29
CA ASN A 120 12.26 -24.03 3.45
C ASN A 120 10.79 -23.70 3.79
N ALA A 121 10.48 -22.42 3.92
CA ALA A 121 9.11 -21.89 4.02
C ALA A 121 8.80 -21.04 2.80
N ILE A 122 7.58 -21.13 2.25
CA ILE A 122 7.14 -20.29 1.13
C ILE A 122 6.31 -19.13 1.68
N GLY A 123 6.73 -17.89 1.45
CA GLY A 123 6.01 -16.70 1.86
C GLY A 123 4.88 -16.30 0.90
N PHE A 124 4.11 -15.28 1.26
CA PHE A 124 2.96 -14.78 0.49
C PHE A 124 3.37 -14.26 -0.90
N SER A 125 4.58 -13.78 -1.09
CA SER A 125 5.15 -13.39 -2.39
C SER A 125 5.53 -14.58 -3.28
N GLY A 126 5.46 -15.81 -2.76
CA GLY A 126 5.92 -17.03 -3.42
C GLY A 126 7.43 -17.29 -3.25
N HIS A 127 8.13 -16.49 -2.44
CA HIS A 127 9.55 -16.69 -2.17
C HIS A 127 9.81 -17.81 -1.17
N GLY A 128 10.89 -18.56 -1.39
CA GLY A 128 11.41 -19.52 -0.42
C GLY A 128 12.37 -18.87 0.58
N TYR A 129 12.10 -19.07 1.86
CA TYR A 129 12.94 -18.66 2.99
C TYR A 129 13.59 -19.89 3.62
N GLU A 130 14.90 -19.86 3.82
CA GLU A 130 15.65 -20.99 4.36
C GLU A 130 15.94 -20.78 5.86
N GLY A 131 15.68 -21.81 6.67
CA GLY A 131 16.01 -21.89 8.08
C GLY A 131 16.98 -23.03 8.35
N TRP A 132 17.83 -22.88 9.37
CA TRP A 132 18.90 -23.81 9.71
C TRP A 132 18.94 -24.12 11.21
N ALA A 133 18.83 -25.39 11.57
CA ALA A 133 19.07 -25.83 12.94
C ALA A 133 20.33 -26.68 13.00
N GLU A 134 21.10 -26.54 14.08
CA GLU A 134 22.28 -27.36 14.30
C GLU A 134 22.42 -27.87 15.72
N LYS A 135 23.03 -29.05 15.85
CA LYS A 135 23.68 -29.54 17.06
C LYS A 135 25.19 -29.50 16.84
N PRO A 136 25.95 -28.94 17.81
CA PRO A 136 27.40 -28.95 17.75
C PRO A 136 27.94 -30.38 17.80
N ALA A 137 29.20 -30.55 17.40
CA ALA A 137 29.90 -31.82 17.61
C ALA A 137 30.01 -32.13 19.12
N GLU A 138 29.86 -33.39 19.48
CA GLU A 138 29.78 -33.84 20.87
C GLU A 138 30.79 -34.97 21.10
N ARG A 139 31.50 -34.94 22.23
CA ARG A 139 32.37 -36.05 22.65
C ARG A 139 31.72 -36.76 23.81
N VAL A 140 31.36 -38.03 23.62
CA VAL A 140 30.57 -38.81 24.58
C VAL A 140 31.31 -40.09 24.97
N SER A 141 31.23 -40.48 26.24
CA SER A 141 31.87 -41.72 26.71
C SER A 141 31.08 -42.95 26.29
N ILE A 142 31.77 -44.03 25.97
CA ILE A 142 31.15 -45.32 25.61
C ILE A 142 31.19 -46.22 26.83
N THR A 143 30.03 -46.70 27.29
CA THR A 143 29.94 -47.72 28.35
C THR A 143 29.94 -49.13 27.78
N ARG A 144 29.39 -49.31 26.57
CA ARG A 144 29.31 -50.62 25.92
C ARG A 144 29.35 -50.49 24.40
N ALA A 145 30.00 -51.45 23.75
CA ALA A 145 30.00 -51.58 22.28
C ALA A 145 29.87 -53.05 21.90
N ILE A 146 28.91 -53.41 21.05
CA ILE A 146 28.68 -54.80 20.64
C ILE A 146 28.38 -54.85 19.15
N LEU A 147 28.86 -55.90 18.47
CA LEU A 147 28.46 -56.20 17.10
C LEU A 147 26.99 -56.66 17.09
N HIS A 148 26.11 -55.91 16.43
CA HIS A 148 24.69 -56.24 16.36
C HIS A 148 24.41 -57.23 15.21
N ASP A 149 25.03 -56.99 14.06
CA ASP A 149 25.06 -57.90 12.91
C ASP A 149 26.43 -57.78 12.20
N HIS A 150 26.62 -58.48 11.07
CA HIS A 150 27.90 -58.44 10.36
C HIS A 150 28.32 -57.04 9.88
N ALA A 151 27.39 -56.08 9.74
CA ALA A 151 27.57 -54.73 9.20
C ALA A 151 27.38 -53.62 10.24
N THR A 152 26.72 -53.86 11.37
CA THR A 152 26.36 -52.82 12.35
C THR A 152 26.84 -53.15 13.76
N ALA A 153 27.22 -52.12 14.52
CA ALA A 153 27.51 -52.21 15.94
C ALA A 153 26.54 -51.33 16.75
N LEU A 154 26.08 -51.82 17.89
CA LEU A 154 25.32 -51.04 18.86
C LEU A 154 26.29 -50.47 19.91
N LEU A 155 26.27 -49.15 20.07
CA LEU A 155 27.00 -48.44 21.12
C LEU A 155 26.02 -47.92 22.16
N THR A 156 26.33 -48.17 23.44
CA THR A 156 25.65 -47.58 24.60
C THR A 156 26.57 -46.52 25.19
N LEU A 157 26.05 -45.30 25.36
CA LEU A 157 26.75 -44.16 25.94
C LEU A 157 26.62 -44.14 27.47
N ASP A 158 27.37 -43.28 28.15
CA ASP A 158 27.31 -43.10 29.62
C ASP A 158 26.03 -42.44 30.13
N ASP A 159 25.39 -41.63 29.29
CA ASP A 159 24.08 -41.04 29.53
C ASP A 159 22.89 -41.97 29.23
N GLY A 160 23.16 -43.21 28.81
CA GLY A 160 22.16 -44.23 28.51
C GLY A 160 21.59 -44.17 27.09
N ARG A 161 22.00 -43.22 26.24
CA ARG A 161 21.63 -43.23 24.81
C ARG A 161 22.26 -44.44 24.10
N GLU A 162 21.51 -45.04 23.20
CA GLU A 162 21.99 -46.09 22.32
C GLU A 162 21.93 -45.65 20.85
N PHE A 163 22.94 -46.02 20.07
CA PHE A 163 22.97 -45.71 18.64
C PHE A 163 23.74 -46.78 17.85
N LEU A 164 23.40 -46.91 16.57
CA LEU A 164 24.02 -47.86 15.67
C LEU A 164 25.18 -47.21 14.90
N VAL A 165 26.28 -47.93 14.78
CA VAL A 165 27.39 -47.60 13.89
C VAL A 165 27.33 -48.56 12.71
N ASP A 166 27.00 -48.05 11.53
CA ASP A 166 27.19 -48.77 10.27
C ASP A 166 28.68 -48.85 9.97
N LEU A 167 29.22 -50.06 9.97
CA LEU A 167 30.64 -50.33 9.76
C LEU A 167 30.97 -50.58 8.28
N THR A 168 30.00 -50.47 7.38
CA THR A 168 30.23 -50.66 5.93
C THR A 168 30.60 -49.36 5.23
N GLY A 169 30.11 -48.21 5.71
CA GLY A 169 30.24 -46.94 4.99
C GLY A 169 29.19 -46.74 3.90
N GLN A 170 28.23 -47.67 3.75
CA GLN A 170 27.34 -47.74 2.59
C GLN A 170 25.90 -47.33 2.89
N ARG A 171 25.55 -47.07 4.16
CA ARG A 171 24.19 -46.68 4.53
C ARG A 171 23.86 -45.26 4.06
N VAL A 172 22.66 -45.11 3.50
CA VAL A 172 22.15 -43.83 2.97
C VAL A 172 21.66 -42.94 4.12
N ALA A 173 21.89 -41.63 4.02
CA ALA A 173 21.34 -40.66 4.96
C ALA A 173 19.80 -40.64 4.91
N GLY A 174 19.16 -40.58 6.08
CA GLY A 174 17.71 -40.64 6.24
C GLY A 174 17.13 -42.05 6.42
N SER A 175 17.96 -43.09 6.57
CA SER A 175 17.46 -44.43 6.90
C SER A 175 16.79 -44.40 8.29
N ASP A 176 15.52 -44.72 8.34
CA ASP A 176 14.68 -44.93 9.51
C ASP A 176 15.20 -46.11 10.33
N GLY A 177 16.20 -45.82 11.17
CA GLY A 177 16.92 -46.74 12.04
C GLY A 177 16.09 -47.36 13.16
N GLN A 178 14.82 -47.69 12.90
CA GLN A 178 13.86 -48.21 13.89
C GLN A 178 13.81 -47.36 15.18
N GLY A 179 13.99 -46.03 15.05
CA GLY A 179 13.99 -45.09 16.17
C GLY A 179 15.34 -44.84 16.84
N LEU A 180 16.43 -45.50 16.42
CA LEU A 180 17.79 -45.27 16.91
C LEU A 180 18.57 -44.32 15.99
N ALA A 181 19.47 -43.54 16.58
CA ALA A 181 20.43 -42.76 15.81
C ALA A 181 21.45 -43.70 15.13
N ILE A 182 21.95 -43.28 13.97
CA ILE A 182 22.89 -44.06 13.17
C ILE A 182 24.00 -43.15 12.67
N VAL A 183 25.24 -43.56 12.88
CA VAL A 183 26.41 -43.01 12.18
C VAL A 183 27.03 -44.08 11.29
N THR A 184 27.73 -43.68 10.24
CA THR A 184 28.51 -44.60 9.41
C THR A 184 30.01 -44.40 9.61
N LEU A 185 30.76 -45.49 9.55
CA LEU A 185 32.21 -45.55 9.67
C LEU A 185 32.74 -46.47 8.57
N PHE A 186 33.59 -45.93 7.69
CA PHE A 186 34.03 -46.63 6.49
C PHE A 186 35.11 -47.70 6.81
N LEU A 187 34.70 -48.96 6.98
CA LEU A 187 35.59 -50.11 7.21
C LEU A 187 35.59 -51.11 6.05
N SER A 188 35.68 -50.63 4.81
CA SER A 188 35.71 -51.49 3.62
C SER A 188 37.09 -52.10 3.29
N ASP A 189 38.13 -51.85 4.11
CA ASP A 189 39.50 -52.34 3.87
C ASP A 189 39.77 -53.63 4.68
N PRO A 190 39.87 -54.81 4.03
CA PRO A 190 40.14 -56.08 4.72
C PRO A 190 41.50 -56.11 5.44
N ALA A 191 42.45 -55.23 5.08
CA ALA A 191 43.76 -55.17 5.73
C ALA A 191 43.67 -54.79 7.22
N ILE A 192 42.57 -54.15 7.65
CA ILE A 192 42.32 -53.82 9.06
C ILE A 192 42.28 -55.07 9.93
N ALA A 193 41.81 -56.22 9.40
CA ALA A 193 41.80 -57.49 10.12
C ALA A 193 43.21 -58.05 10.42
N MET A 194 44.25 -57.51 9.78
CA MET A 194 45.65 -57.86 10.05
C MET A 194 46.36 -56.90 11.00
N MET A 195 45.76 -55.75 11.29
CA MET A 195 46.39 -54.72 12.09
C MET A 195 46.39 -55.14 13.56
N SER A 196 47.49 -54.84 14.26
CA SER A 196 47.53 -54.92 15.72
C SER A 196 46.56 -53.89 16.32
N PRO A 197 46.15 -54.06 17.60
CA PRO A 197 45.35 -53.05 18.29
C PRO A 197 45.95 -51.63 18.14
N ASP A 198 47.27 -51.48 18.25
CA ASP A 198 47.98 -50.22 18.05
C ASP A 198 47.91 -49.65 16.63
N GLU A 199 48.04 -50.50 15.61
CA GLU A 199 47.94 -50.07 14.22
C GLU A 199 46.50 -49.64 13.87
N ILE A 200 45.51 -50.31 14.44
CA ILE A 200 44.10 -49.93 14.36
C ILE A 200 43.88 -48.57 15.06
N ARG A 201 44.50 -48.35 16.24
CA ARG A 201 44.46 -47.06 16.94
C ARG A 201 44.96 -45.92 16.04
N VAL A 202 46.10 -46.10 15.37
CA VAL A 202 46.67 -45.07 14.48
C VAL A 202 45.80 -44.88 13.24
N ARG A 203 45.26 -45.96 12.66
CA ARG A 203 44.46 -45.91 11.44
C ARG A 203 43.11 -45.25 11.66
N LEU A 204 42.40 -45.57 12.74
CA LEU A 204 41.10 -44.99 13.08
C LEU A 204 41.20 -43.52 13.53
N ARG A 205 42.36 -43.09 14.07
CA ARG A 205 42.65 -41.66 14.29
C ARG A 205 42.74 -40.86 12.98
N LEU A 206 43.17 -41.48 11.89
CA LEU A 206 43.41 -40.84 10.59
C LEU A 206 42.22 -40.91 9.63
N LEU A 207 41.17 -41.70 9.93
CA LEU A 207 40.00 -41.93 9.07
C LEU A 207 38.64 -41.63 9.76
N PRO A 208 38.42 -40.48 10.44
CA PRO A 208 37.18 -40.23 11.16
C PRO A 208 36.09 -39.66 10.24
N ASP A 209 35.81 -40.27 9.09
CA ASP A 209 34.66 -39.89 8.25
C ASP A 209 33.34 -40.43 8.86
N ILE A 210 33.12 -40.12 10.15
CA ILE A 210 31.87 -40.38 10.85
C ILE A 210 30.84 -39.41 10.28
N ARG A 211 29.74 -39.95 9.73
CA ARG A 211 28.62 -39.16 9.21
C ARG A 211 27.30 -39.67 9.78
N TRP A 212 26.42 -38.73 10.12
CA TRP A 212 25.05 -39.07 10.52
C TRP A 212 24.28 -39.68 9.34
N CYS A 213 23.71 -40.85 9.57
CA CYS A 213 22.67 -41.44 8.73
C CYS A 213 21.28 -41.14 9.30
N ALA A 214 21.14 -41.12 10.64
CA ALA A 214 19.94 -40.67 11.35
C ALA A 214 20.36 -40.14 12.73
N HIS A 215 19.69 -39.13 13.26
CA HIS A 215 19.97 -38.55 14.58
C HIS A 215 18.71 -38.55 15.46
N TRP A 216 18.87 -38.73 16.78
CA TRP A 216 17.74 -38.75 17.73
C TRP A 216 16.94 -37.44 17.72
N ASP A 217 17.63 -36.31 17.54
CA ASP A 217 17.00 -34.99 17.42
C ASP A 217 16.64 -34.59 15.97
N ASP A 218 16.70 -35.47 14.97
CA ASP A 218 16.40 -35.07 13.57
C ASP A 218 15.00 -34.43 13.47
N GLN A 219 14.01 -34.97 14.18
CA GLN A 219 12.66 -34.36 14.21
C GLN A 219 12.66 -32.99 14.89
N ALA A 220 13.36 -32.84 16.03
CA ALA A 220 13.44 -31.57 16.74
C ALA A 220 14.22 -30.50 15.96
N LEU A 221 15.30 -30.91 15.29
CA LEU A 221 16.09 -30.04 14.42
C LEU A 221 15.30 -29.62 13.18
N GLN A 222 14.53 -30.53 12.58
CA GLN A 222 13.64 -30.18 11.47
C GLN A 222 12.58 -29.17 11.92
N LEU A 223 11.96 -29.37 13.08
CA LEU A 223 11.00 -28.43 13.65
C LEU A 223 11.63 -27.06 13.93
N ALA A 224 12.83 -27.01 14.50
CA ALA A 224 13.56 -25.77 14.75
C ALA A 224 13.95 -25.05 13.44
N ALA A 225 14.40 -25.79 12.42
CA ALA A 225 14.70 -25.24 11.10
C ALA A 225 13.44 -24.66 10.43
N ASN A 226 12.31 -25.38 10.51
CA ASN A 226 11.02 -24.90 9.99
C ASN A 226 10.58 -23.61 10.71
N ALA A 227 10.67 -23.58 12.04
CA ALA A 227 10.31 -22.41 12.83
C ALA A 227 11.20 -21.20 12.49
N GLN A 228 12.50 -21.42 12.27
CA GLN A 228 13.39 -20.35 11.82
C GLN A 228 13.05 -19.88 10.41
N ALA A 229 12.78 -20.77 9.46
CA ALA A 229 12.39 -20.41 8.09
C ALA A 229 11.11 -19.54 8.09
N GLN A 230 10.12 -19.91 8.90
CA GLN A 230 8.90 -19.12 9.12
C GLN A 230 9.20 -17.76 9.77
N GLN A 231 10.06 -17.73 10.78
CA GLN A 231 10.46 -16.48 11.43
C GLN A 231 11.14 -15.51 10.46
N VAL A 232 12.05 -16.00 9.60
CA VAL A 232 12.70 -15.18 8.57
C VAL A 232 11.67 -14.66 7.56
N ALA A 233 10.70 -15.48 7.16
CA ALA A 233 9.61 -15.04 6.29
C ALA A 233 8.77 -13.92 6.93
N ARG A 234 8.47 -14.01 8.23
CA ARG A 234 7.75 -12.98 8.98
C ARG A 234 8.55 -11.68 9.12
N GLU A 235 9.84 -11.78 9.44
CA GLU A 235 10.75 -10.62 9.50
C GLU A 235 10.86 -9.90 8.15
N ALA A 236 10.74 -10.65 7.06
CA ALA A 236 10.68 -10.12 5.70
C ALA A 236 9.28 -9.63 5.27
N MET A 237 8.31 -9.57 6.19
CA MET A 237 6.90 -9.20 5.95
C MET A 237 6.24 -10.02 4.84
N ASP A 238 6.51 -11.32 4.83
CA ASP A 238 5.98 -12.25 3.82
C ASP A 238 5.30 -13.47 4.44
N ALA A 239 5.02 -13.42 5.75
CA ALA A 239 4.25 -14.40 6.51
C ALA A 239 3.68 -13.75 7.77
N TRP A 240 2.74 -14.43 8.42
CA TRP A 240 2.17 -14.06 9.72
C TRP A 240 2.03 -15.28 10.64
N GLU A 241 1.58 -15.08 11.89
CA GLU A 241 1.32 -16.16 12.84
C GLU A 241 0.06 -16.97 12.47
N GLU A 242 -0.03 -18.19 13.00
CA GLU A 242 -1.19 -19.07 12.76
C GLU A 242 -2.50 -18.44 13.27
N ALA A 243 -2.45 -17.64 14.34
CA ALA A 243 -3.62 -16.94 14.86
C ALA A 243 -4.19 -15.93 13.85
N GLU A 244 -3.33 -15.23 13.12
CA GLU A 244 -3.70 -14.27 12.07
C GLU A 244 -4.29 -14.99 10.85
N GLU A 245 -3.73 -16.16 10.49
CA GLU A 245 -4.28 -17.02 9.43
C GLU A 245 -5.71 -17.49 9.75
N VAL A 246 -5.97 -17.88 10.99
CA VAL A 246 -7.32 -18.28 11.43
C VAL A 246 -8.31 -17.13 11.30
N GLN A 247 -7.94 -15.93 11.72
CA GLN A 247 -8.80 -14.74 11.61
C GLN A 247 -9.05 -14.36 10.14
N PHE A 248 -8.02 -14.39 9.29
CA PHE A 248 -8.15 -14.11 7.87
C PHE A 248 -9.12 -15.09 7.19
N ARG A 249 -9.02 -16.40 7.50
CA ARG A 249 -9.91 -17.42 6.94
C ARG A 249 -11.38 -17.27 7.32
N GLN A 250 -11.69 -16.67 8.47
CA GLN A 250 -13.08 -16.42 8.88
C GLN A 250 -13.79 -15.41 7.97
N HIS A 251 -13.03 -14.55 7.27
CA HIS A 251 -13.56 -13.49 6.42
C HIS A 251 -13.45 -13.81 4.93
N LEU A 252 -12.90 -14.98 4.57
CA LEU A 252 -12.72 -15.39 3.19
C LEU A 252 -14.03 -15.96 2.59
N PRO A 253 -14.39 -15.59 1.34
CA PRO A 253 -15.44 -16.26 0.61
C PRO A 253 -15.10 -17.75 0.39
N PRO A 254 -16.08 -18.67 0.48
CA PRO A 254 -15.84 -20.11 0.40
C PRO A 254 -15.28 -20.58 -0.96
N ASP A 255 -15.55 -19.85 -2.05
CA ASP A 255 -15.16 -20.22 -3.42
C ASP A 255 -13.96 -19.42 -3.96
N LEU A 256 -13.14 -18.82 -3.09
CA LEU A 256 -12.01 -17.98 -3.53
C LEU A 256 -10.85 -18.83 -4.08
N ALA A 257 -10.36 -18.47 -5.27
CA ALA A 257 -9.20 -19.12 -5.87
C ALA A 257 -7.94 -18.98 -4.98
N PRO A 258 -7.10 -20.03 -4.83
CA PRO A 258 -5.94 -19.99 -3.94
C PRO A 258 -4.94 -18.86 -4.23
N SER A 259 -4.73 -18.52 -5.50
CA SER A 259 -3.84 -17.42 -5.91
C SER A 259 -4.37 -16.05 -5.48
N VAL A 260 -5.69 -15.85 -5.52
CA VAL A 260 -6.34 -14.61 -5.07
C VAL A 260 -6.27 -14.52 -3.54
N ALA A 261 -6.51 -15.63 -2.84
CA ALA A 261 -6.33 -15.69 -1.39
C ALA A 261 -4.89 -15.35 -0.98
N GLN A 262 -3.88 -15.81 -1.73
CA GLN A 262 -2.48 -15.49 -1.47
C GLN A 262 -2.19 -14.00 -1.67
N GLN A 263 -2.72 -13.40 -2.73
CA GLN A 263 -2.60 -11.96 -2.96
C GLN A 263 -3.23 -11.15 -1.83
N TRP A 264 -4.44 -11.53 -1.40
CA TRP A 264 -5.16 -10.86 -0.32
C TRP A 264 -4.42 -10.94 1.02
N ARG A 265 -3.74 -12.07 1.34
CA ARG A 265 -2.89 -12.14 2.55
C ARG A 265 -1.82 -11.07 2.56
N ARG A 266 -1.12 -10.92 1.42
CA ARG A 266 -0.07 -9.91 1.27
C ARG A 266 -0.65 -8.50 1.38
N GLU A 267 -1.80 -8.25 0.77
CA GLU A 267 -2.48 -6.96 0.86
C GLU A 267 -2.91 -6.63 2.30
N THR A 268 -3.54 -7.57 2.99
CA THR A 268 -3.97 -7.41 4.39
C THR A 268 -2.77 -7.13 5.29
N LEU A 269 -1.68 -7.89 5.15
CA LEU A 269 -0.46 -7.70 5.95
C LEU A 269 0.14 -6.30 5.75
N LEU A 270 0.29 -5.86 4.49
CA LEU A 270 0.84 -4.53 4.20
C LEU A 270 -0.09 -3.42 4.70
N HIS A 271 -1.40 -3.56 4.51
CA HIS A 271 -2.39 -2.58 4.96
C HIS A 271 -2.37 -2.43 6.49
N SER A 272 -2.37 -3.54 7.23
CA SER A 272 -2.29 -3.52 8.69
C SER A 272 -0.97 -2.97 9.21
N GLU A 273 0.15 -3.29 8.54
CA GLU A 273 1.47 -2.82 8.97
C GLU A 273 1.62 -1.31 8.75
N VAL A 274 1.12 -0.76 7.63
CA VAL A 274 1.11 0.70 7.40
C VAL A 274 0.29 1.41 8.49
N LYS A 275 -0.88 0.87 8.84
CA LYS A 275 -1.70 1.40 9.94
C LYS A 275 -0.95 1.40 11.27
N ALA A 276 -0.28 0.28 11.60
CA ALA A 276 0.54 0.17 12.81
C ALA A 276 1.72 1.16 12.84
N ILE A 277 2.39 1.35 11.69
CA ILE A 277 3.47 2.34 11.53
C ILE A 277 2.94 3.75 11.79
N LEU A 278 1.79 4.11 11.20
CA LEU A 278 1.17 5.43 11.34
C LEU A 278 0.64 5.67 12.75
N GLU A 279 0.11 4.65 13.42
CA GLU A 279 -0.35 4.73 14.82
C GLU A 279 0.80 5.10 15.77
N GLN A 280 2.01 4.58 15.50
CA GLN A 280 3.21 4.85 16.28
C GLN A 280 4.00 6.08 15.79
N ALA A 281 3.57 6.71 14.69
CA ALA A 281 4.30 7.81 14.08
C ALA A 281 4.09 9.13 14.85
N SER A 282 5.18 9.89 15.01
CA SER A 282 5.15 11.27 15.51
C SER A 282 5.22 12.31 14.40
N GLN A 283 5.49 11.89 13.17
CA GLN A 283 5.64 12.76 12.01
C GLN A 283 5.33 11.99 10.72
N ILE A 284 4.88 12.71 9.69
CA ILE A 284 4.70 12.16 8.34
C ILE A 284 5.09 13.22 7.27
N ALA A 285 5.89 12.83 6.30
CA ALA A 285 6.15 13.60 5.09
C ALA A 285 4.94 13.55 4.15
N THR A 286 4.57 14.71 3.63
CA THR A 286 3.45 14.87 2.70
C THR A 286 3.93 15.30 1.32
N PRO A 287 3.24 14.89 0.24
CA PRO A 287 3.57 15.35 -1.11
C PRO A 287 3.22 16.84 -1.28
N ASP A 288 3.76 17.44 -2.33
CA ASP A 288 3.47 18.82 -2.71
C ASP A 288 1.96 19.04 -2.94
N LEU A 289 1.51 20.26 -2.71
CA LEU A 289 0.17 20.72 -3.08
C LEU A 289 0.30 21.54 -4.36
N GLU A 290 -0.38 21.14 -5.44
CA GLU A 290 -0.28 21.77 -6.75
C GLU A 290 -1.66 22.10 -7.32
N VAL A 291 -1.79 23.28 -7.91
CA VAL A 291 -2.92 23.68 -8.74
C VAL A 291 -2.39 24.30 -10.02
N LYS A 292 -2.71 23.68 -11.15
CA LYS A 292 -2.40 24.17 -12.50
C LYS A 292 -3.69 24.54 -13.24
N ILE A 293 -3.67 25.69 -13.90
CA ILE A 293 -4.75 26.18 -14.77
C ILE A 293 -4.14 26.67 -16.07
N THR A 294 -4.72 26.26 -17.19
CA THR A 294 -4.28 26.65 -18.53
C THR A 294 -5.47 27.26 -19.28
N ARG A 295 -5.21 28.32 -20.03
CA ARG A 295 -6.15 29.00 -20.92
C ARG A 295 -5.52 29.10 -22.30
N ASP A 296 -6.12 28.38 -23.23
CA ASP A 296 -5.77 28.45 -24.64
C ASP A 296 -6.49 29.64 -25.29
N ALA A 297 -5.92 30.12 -26.40
CA ALA A 297 -6.61 31.06 -27.27
C ALA A 297 -7.94 30.45 -27.77
N PRO A 298 -9.02 31.24 -27.86
CA PRO A 298 -10.27 30.80 -28.46
C PRO A 298 -10.08 30.27 -29.90
N ASP A 299 -10.76 29.17 -30.23
CA ASP A 299 -10.71 28.52 -31.56
C ASP A 299 -11.05 29.48 -32.73
N GLU A 300 -11.78 30.57 -32.47
CA GLU A 300 -12.10 31.59 -33.47
C GLU A 300 -10.89 32.44 -33.89
N PHE A 301 -9.74 32.31 -33.22
CA PHE A 301 -8.53 33.04 -33.55
C PHE A 301 -7.72 32.28 -34.58
N SER A 302 -7.85 32.66 -35.86
CA SER A 302 -6.95 32.18 -36.91
C SER A 302 -5.69 33.05 -37.01
N GLY A 303 -4.50 32.45 -37.08
CA GLY A 303 -3.26 33.17 -37.41
C GLY A 303 -2.39 33.51 -36.19
N GLU A 304 -2.10 34.80 -35.97
CA GLU A 304 -1.01 35.24 -35.06
C GLU A 304 -1.17 34.81 -33.59
N TRP A 305 -2.38 34.49 -33.12
CA TRP A 305 -2.67 34.15 -31.72
C TRP A 305 -3.15 32.71 -31.51
N GLU A 306 -3.14 31.89 -32.56
CA GLU A 306 -3.72 30.53 -32.56
C GLU A 306 -3.04 29.59 -31.55
N ASP A 307 -1.74 29.81 -31.30
CA ASP A 307 -0.94 29.00 -30.37
C ASP A 307 -0.80 29.62 -28.97
N ASN A 308 -1.43 30.79 -28.73
CA ASN A 308 -1.20 31.49 -27.47
C ASN A 308 -1.80 30.73 -26.29
N THR A 309 -0.95 30.40 -25.33
CA THR A 309 -1.30 29.60 -24.15
C THR A 309 -0.89 30.33 -22.89
N LEU A 310 -1.84 30.63 -22.02
CA LEU A 310 -1.56 31.22 -20.72
C LEU A 310 -1.73 30.16 -19.63
N ARG A 311 -0.66 29.92 -18.88
CA ARG A 311 -0.63 28.96 -17.78
C ARG A 311 -0.30 29.65 -16.47
N ILE A 312 -1.08 29.38 -15.44
CA ILE A 312 -0.77 29.76 -14.07
C ILE A 312 -0.73 28.52 -13.19
N GLU A 313 0.27 28.45 -12.31
CA GLU A 313 0.51 27.29 -11.46
C GLU A 313 0.88 27.73 -10.05
N TRP A 314 0.15 27.25 -9.06
CA TRP A 314 0.51 27.41 -7.65
C TRP A 314 1.03 26.09 -7.09
N ARG A 315 2.17 26.16 -6.39
CA ARG A 315 2.77 25.02 -5.69
C ARG A 315 3.13 25.37 -4.25
N ALA A 316 2.81 24.48 -3.32
CA ALA A 316 3.38 24.48 -1.97
C ALA A 316 4.17 23.19 -1.76
N ALA A 317 5.41 23.36 -1.30
CA ALA A 317 6.37 22.26 -1.17
C ALA A 317 5.95 21.23 -0.10
N SER A 318 6.44 20.00 -0.31
CA SER A 318 6.34 18.90 0.63
C SER A 318 6.73 19.35 2.03
N THR A 319 5.96 18.91 3.01
CA THR A 319 6.14 19.29 4.41
C THR A 319 6.03 18.06 5.29
N ALA A 320 6.91 17.98 6.28
CA ALA A 320 6.87 16.95 7.29
C ALA A 320 6.02 17.41 8.48
N LEU A 321 4.83 16.83 8.63
CA LEU A 321 3.81 17.23 9.60
C LEU A 321 3.96 16.48 10.93
N SER A 322 4.07 17.22 12.03
CA SER A 322 4.13 16.65 13.38
C SER A 322 2.76 16.17 13.87
N LEU A 323 2.69 14.91 14.30
CA LEU A 323 1.49 14.25 14.79
C LEU A 323 1.43 14.29 16.32
N GLU A 324 0.25 14.56 16.86
CA GLU A 324 -0.04 14.54 18.30
C GLU A 324 -0.80 13.29 18.71
N LYS A 325 -1.81 12.91 17.92
CA LYS A 325 -2.69 11.77 18.20
C LYS A 325 -3.08 11.10 16.90
N THR A 326 -3.01 9.77 16.89
CA THR A 326 -3.46 8.93 15.77
C THR A 326 -4.58 8.00 16.25
N GLN A 327 -5.58 7.78 15.41
CA GLN A 327 -6.69 6.85 15.65
C GLN A 327 -6.96 6.04 14.39
N LEU A 328 -7.20 4.74 14.53
CA LEU A 328 -7.49 3.84 13.42
C LEU A 328 -8.99 3.62 13.27
N GLU A 329 -9.45 3.60 12.02
CA GLU A 329 -10.80 3.14 11.62
C GLU A 329 -11.96 3.76 12.43
N GLN A 330 -11.86 5.06 12.75
CA GLN A 330 -12.91 5.79 13.44
C GLN A 330 -13.85 6.48 12.46
N HIS A 331 -15.14 6.58 12.82
CA HIS A 331 -16.10 7.31 12.00
C HIS A 331 -15.78 8.81 11.94
N GLN A 332 -15.68 9.34 10.72
CA GLN A 332 -15.56 10.76 10.44
C GLN A 332 -16.66 11.18 9.46
N GLY A 333 -17.80 11.61 10.02
CA GLY A 333 -18.98 11.94 9.22
C GLY A 333 -19.51 10.71 8.45
N SER A 334 -19.49 10.77 7.12
CA SER A 334 -20.02 9.72 6.23
C SER A 334 -19.00 8.67 5.80
N ILE A 335 -17.75 8.76 6.28
CA ILE A 335 -16.66 7.83 5.95
C ILE A 335 -16.01 7.24 7.22
N VAL A 336 -15.31 6.13 7.02
CA VAL A 336 -14.35 5.57 7.98
C VAL A 336 -12.99 5.53 7.27
N PRO A 337 -12.12 6.53 7.50
CA PRO A 337 -10.76 6.49 6.98
C PRO A 337 -9.93 5.44 7.72
N ASP A 338 -8.91 4.93 7.04
CA ASP A 338 -7.98 3.97 7.65
C ASP A 338 -7.27 4.58 8.87
N VAL A 339 -6.86 5.85 8.77
CA VAL A 339 -6.17 6.56 9.84
C VAL A 339 -6.66 8.01 9.95
N ILE A 340 -6.85 8.47 11.19
CA ILE A 340 -7.12 9.86 11.55
C ILE A 340 -5.97 10.38 12.40
N CYS A 341 -5.27 11.39 11.89
CA CYS A 341 -4.18 12.06 12.57
C CYS A 341 -4.59 13.46 13.03
N THR A 342 -4.25 13.82 14.27
CA THR A 342 -4.32 15.18 14.79
C THR A 342 -2.93 15.80 14.73
N LEU A 343 -2.79 16.95 14.07
CA LEU A 343 -1.54 17.68 13.98
C LEU A 343 -1.23 18.44 15.28
N ARG A 344 0.04 18.40 15.68
CA ARG A 344 0.56 19.11 16.86
C ARG A 344 0.58 20.62 16.62
N GLU A 345 0.24 21.40 17.65
CA GLU A 345 0.40 22.86 17.62
C GLU A 345 1.83 23.29 18.02
N PRO A 346 2.37 24.40 17.47
CA PRO A 346 1.75 25.22 16.43
C PRO A 346 1.78 24.53 15.07
N ARG A 347 0.62 24.46 14.40
CA ARG A 347 0.53 23.91 13.04
C ARG A 347 1.29 24.81 12.06
N PRO A 348 2.06 24.23 11.12
CA PRO A 348 2.76 25.02 10.12
C PRO A 348 1.77 25.83 9.28
N PHE A 349 2.26 26.93 8.69
CA PHE A 349 1.55 27.64 7.65
C PHE A 349 1.78 26.96 6.30
N ILE A 350 0.82 27.08 5.39
CA ILE A 350 0.93 26.58 4.02
C ILE A 350 1.50 27.72 3.18
N PHE A 351 2.79 27.69 2.88
CA PHE A 351 3.45 28.63 1.98
C PHE A 351 3.58 28.02 0.60
N GLY A 352 3.18 28.76 -0.43
CA GLY A 352 3.41 28.38 -1.81
C GLY A 352 3.93 29.55 -2.65
N ALA A 353 4.05 29.31 -3.93
CA ALA A 353 4.35 30.33 -4.92
C ALA A 353 3.50 30.09 -6.17
N THR A 354 3.09 31.18 -6.79
CA THR A 354 2.35 31.19 -8.06
C THR A 354 3.32 31.57 -9.17
N GLY A 355 3.48 30.70 -10.17
CA GLY A 355 4.18 30.99 -11.40
C GLY A 355 3.19 31.25 -12.54
N THR A 356 3.57 32.13 -13.47
CA THR A 356 2.83 32.42 -14.70
C THR A 356 3.72 32.16 -15.91
N TRP A 357 3.17 31.51 -16.92
CA TRP A 357 3.82 31.23 -18.21
C TRP A 357 2.93 31.67 -19.36
N LEU A 358 3.53 32.24 -20.39
CA LEU A 358 2.91 32.56 -21.67
C LEU A 358 3.66 31.80 -22.75
N ASP A 359 2.95 30.99 -23.54
CA ASP A 359 3.51 30.22 -24.66
C ASP A 359 4.70 29.33 -24.22
N GLU A 360 4.58 28.76 -23.01
CA GLU A 360 5.61 28.01 -22.26
C GLU A 360 6.82 28.83 -21.77
N ASP A 361 6.93 30.10 -22.13
CA ASP A 361 7.93 31.02 -21.57
C ASP A 361 7.50 31.49 -20.17
N PHE A 362 8.43 31.42 -19.22
CA PHE A 362 8.20 31.85 -17.84
C PHE A 362 8.18 33.39 -17.76
N GLU A 363 7.11 33.93 -17.17
CA GLU A 363 6.90 35.38 -17.04
C GLU A 363 7.23 35.87 -15.63
N GLU A 364 6.58 35.30 -14.61
CA GLU A 364 6.64 35.80 -13.24
C GLU A 364 6.50 34.66 -12.22
N LEU A 365 7.14 34.85 -11.05
CA LEU A 365 6.93 34.04 -9.85
C LEU A 365 6.59 34.96 -8.68
N VAL A 366 5.40 34.77 -8.10
CA VAL A 366 4.92 35.48 -6.94
C VAL A 366 4.90 34.54 -5.75
N GLU A 367 5.75 34.79 -4.76
CA GLU A 367 5.75 34.01 -3.51
C GLU A 367 4.59 34.44 -2.60
N ASP A 368 3.98 33.47 -1.89
CA ASP A 368 3.01 33.76 -0.83
C ASP A 368 3.75 34.28 0.42
N ILE A 369 4.25 35.52 0.40
CA ILE A 369 5.07 36.10 1.48
C ILE A 369 4.33 36.10 2.83
N HIS A 370 2.99 36.08 2.83
CA HIS A 370 2.16 36.06 4.03
C HIS A 370 0.96 35.11 3.88
N SER A 371 1.19 33.80 4.02
CA SER A 371 0.08 32.86 4.13
C SER A 371 -0.57 32.96 5.52
N SER A 372 -1.84 33.36 5.57
CA SER A 372 -2.65 33.28 6.80
C SER A 372 -3.18 31.87 7.06
N GLN A 373 -2.97 30.93 6.14
CA GLN A 373 -3.59 29.62 6.18
C GLN A 373 -2.67 28.60 6.85
N ARG A 374 -3.09 28.13 8.03
CA ARG A 374 -2.45 27.01 8.71
C ARG A 374 -2.96 25.69 8.16
N TRP A 375 -2.10 24.68 8.21
CA TRP A 375 -2.48 23.29 7.99
C TRP A 375 -3.70 22.92 8.85
N PRO A 376 -4.73 22.22 8.33
CA PRO A 376 -5.89 21.83 9.12
C PRO A 376 -5.49 20.96 10.32
N ARG A 377 -6.27 21.00 11.41
CA ARG A 377 -5.92 20.26 12.65
C ARG A 377 -5.97 18.75 12.45
N THR A 378 -6.83 18.27 11.57
CA THR A 378 -7.04 16.85 11.33
C THR A 378 -6.59 16.51 9.92
N LEU A 379 -5.83 15.43 9.78
CA LEU A 379 -5.40 14.80 8.54
C LEU A 379 -5.99 13.39 8.48
N LEU A 380 -6.67 13.06 7.39
CA LEU A 380 -7.17 11.72 7.13
C LEU A 380 -6.19 11.00 6.20
N ILE A 381 -6.00 9.70 6.39
CA ILE A 381 -5.14 8.88 5.54
C ILE A 381 -5.91 7.62 5.12
N GLU A 382 -5.85 7.32 3.84
CA GLU A 382 -6.34 6.08 3.22
C GLU A 382 -5.14 5.29 2.70
N VAL A 383 -5.12 3.99 2.96
CA VAL A 383 -4.04 3.10 2.52
C VAL A 383 -4.56 2.20 1.41
N THR A 384 -3.91 2.27 0.25
CA THR A 384 -4.25 1.50 -0.95
C THR A 384 -3.14 0.48 -1.21
N VAL A 385 -3.51 -0.76 -1.53
CA VAL A 385 -2.53 -1.80 -1.94
C VAL A 385 -2.78 -2.29 -3.36
N THR A 386 -4.03 -2.56 -3.73
CA THR A 386 -4.37 -2.95 -5.11
C THR A 386 -5.64 -2.29 -5.63
N HIS A 387 -6.63 -2.11 -4.76
CA HIS A 387 -7.87 -1.42 -5.07
C HIS A 387 -7.78 0.02 -4.56
N GLY A 388 -7.77 0.99 -5.47
CA GLY A 388 -7.80 2.40 -5.12
C GLY A 388 -9.15 2.84 -4.53
N ILE A 389 -9.21 4.11 -4.16
CA ILE A 389 -10.41 4.72 -3.56
C ILE A 389 -11.56 4.74 -4.58
N GLU A 390 -12.66 4.08 -4.26
CA GLU A 390 -13.87 4.07 -5.09
C GLU A 390 -14.50 5.47 -5.22
N GLN A 391 -15.18 5.71 -6.35
CA GLN A 391 -15.80 7.01 -6.66
C GLN A 391 -16.82 7.48 -5.60
N GLU A 392 -17.58 6.56 -5.00
CA GLU A 392 -18.51 6.90 -3.93
C GLU A 392 -17.79 7.38 -2.66
N LYS A 393 -16.70 6.71 -2.28
CA LYS A 393 -15.86 7.11 -1.14
C LYS A 393 -15.17 8.44 -1.42
N LEU A 394 -14.66 8.64 -2.63
CA LEU A 394 -14.07 9.91 -3.08
C LEU A 394 -15.07 11.08 -2.94
N ARG A 395 -16.31 10.91 -3.40
CA ARG A 395 -17.37 11.92 -3.26
C ARG A 395 -17.64 12.28 -1.79
N ARG A 396 -17.69 11.28 -0.91
CA ARG A 396 -17.88 11.51 0.53
C ARG A 396 -16.69 12.21 1.19
N ILE A 397 -15.47 11.88 0.77
CA ILE A 397 -14.24 12.57 1.20
C ILE A 397 -14.28 14.06 0.81
N GLN A 398 -14.65 14.36 -0.45
CA GLN A 398 -14.77 15.73 -0.95
C GLN A 398 -15.85 16.51 -0.19
N ALA A 399 -17.01 15.89 0.06
CA ALA A 399 -18.11 16.50 0.82
C ALA A 399 -17.74 16.79 2.29
N LEU A 400 -16.92 15.93 2.90
CA LEU A 400 -16.39 16.15 4.26
C LEU A 400 -15.42 17.35 4.33
N ASN A 401 -14.80 17.68 3.19
CA ASN A 401 -13.87 18.80 3.03
C ASN A 401 -12.74 18.84 4.08
N MET A 402 -12.14 17.67 4.34
CA MET A 402 -10.97 17.51 5.22
C MET A 402 -9.75 17.02 4.41
N PRO A 403 -8.52 17.45 4.75
CA PRO A 403 -7.35 16.99 4.01
C PRO A 403 -7.21 15.48 4.15
N THR A 404 -7.21 14.80 3.01
CA THR A 404 -7.20 13.34 2.92
C THR A 404 -6.06 12.94 2.00
N LEU A 405 -5.11 12.22 2.57
CA LEU A 405 -3.93 11.69 1.91
C LEU A 405 -4.17 10.22 1.56
N GLU A 406 -3.81 9.80 0.36
CA GLU A 406 -3.70 8.39 0.01
C GLU A 406 -2.25 7.96 0.04
N ILE A 407 -1.98 6.79 0.61
CA ILE A 407 -0.69 6.10 0.53
C ILE A 407 -0.91 4.81 -0.27
N ASP A 408 -0.49 4.81 -1.52
CA ASP A 408 -0.54 3.68 -2.45
C ASP A 408 0.74 2.85 -2.34
N ILE A 409 0.65 1.75 -1.61
CA ILE A 409 1.72 0.77 -1.44
C ILE A 409 1.84 -0.17 -2.65
N GLY A 410 0.77 -0.34 -3.42
CA GLY A 410 0.80 -1.13 -4.65
C GLY A 410 1.79 -0.59 -5.67
N SER A 411 1.87 0.75 -5.75
CA SER A 411 2.79 1.47 -6.63
C SER A 411 4.28 1.28 -6.27
N LEU A 412 4.60 0.89 -5.03
CA LEU A 412 5.98 0.81 -4.54
C LEU A 412 6.73 -0.41 -5.09
N GLY A 413 6.02 -1.47 -5.50
CA GLY A 413 6.62 -2.67 -6.09
C GLY A 413 7.62 -3.41 -5.18
N GLY A 414 7.96 -4.65 -5.54
CA GLY A 414 9.05 -5.37 -4.88
C GLY A 414 8.80 -5.81 -3.43
N ARG A 415 9.86 -6.26 -2.76
CA ARG A 415 9.85 -6.69 -1.36
C ARG A 415 10.34 -5.56 -0.49
N VAL A 416 9.70 -5.37 0.65
CA VAL A 416 10.02 -4.30 1.58
C VAL A 416 10.21 -4.92 2.95
N THR A 417 11.29 -4.55 3.65
CA THR A 417 11.47 -4.89 5.07
C THR A 417 10.58 -3.99 5.93
N ARG A 418 10.29 -4.35 7.17
CA ARG A 418 9.49 -3.48 8.06
C ARG A 418 10.11 -2.09 8.21
N GLU A 419 11.43 -1.99 8.33
CA GLU A 419 12.15 -0.72 8.39
C GLU A 419 12.06 0.06 7.07
N GLY A 420 12.20 -0.62 5.93
CA GLY A 420 12.02 -0.01 4.62
C GLY A 420 10.60 0.54 4.42
N LEU A 421 9.58 -0.20 4.85
CA LEU A 421 8.18 0.23 4.74
C LEU A 421 7.94 1.44 5.63
N ARG A 422 8.50 1.44 6.84
CA ARG A 422 8.43 2.60 7.74
C ARG A 422 9.03 3.85 7.11
N HIS A 423 10.22 3.74 6.52
CA HIS A 423 10.86 4.86 5.83
C HIS A 423 10.00 5.36 4.65
N LEU A 424 9.48 4.45 3.82
CA LEU A 424 8.61 4.79 2.68
C LEU A 424 7.31 5.51 3.14
N VAL A 425 6.68 5.01 4.20
CA VAL A 425 5.41 5.55 4.71
C VAL A 425 5.60 6.88 5.43
N LEU A 426 6.73 7.09 6.13
CA LEU A 426 6.91 8.26 6.98
C LEU A 426 7.76 9.36 6.35
N GLU A 427 8.81 9.03 5.61
CA GLU A 427 9.83 9.98 5.16
C GLU A 427 9.70 10.29 3.66
N GLU A 428 9.37 9.29 2.85
CA GLU A 428 9.25 9.47 1.40
C GLU A 428 7.89 10.07 1.00
N THR A 429 7.85 10.73 -0.16
CA THR A 429 6.59 11.21 -0.77
C THR A 429 6.10 10.31 -1.90
N PHE A 430 6.93 9.36 -2.33
CA PHE A 430 6.57 8.40 -3.38
C PHE A 430 5.40 7.50 -2.93
N GLY A 431 4.44 7.28 -3.82
CA GLY A 431 3.20 6.56 -3.51
C GLY A 431 2.20 7.38 -2.66
N LYS A 432 2.50 8.63 -2.31
CA LYS A 432 1.57 9.51 -1.59
C LYS A 432 0.92 10.51 -2.54
N ARG A 433 -0.39 10.71 -2.41
CA ARG A 433 -1.11 11.78 -3.14
C ARG A 433 -2.23 12.38 -2.33
N TRP A 434 -2.51 13.67 -2.58
CA TRP A 434 -3.68 14.32 -2.02
C TRP A 434 -4.94 13.88 -2.77
N VAL A 435 -5.82 13.17 -2.07
CA VAL A 435 -7.16 12.80 -2.56
C VAL A 435 -8.06 14.02 -2.53
N HIS A 436 -7.96 14.77 -1.43
CA HIS A 436 -8.64 16.04 -1.24
C HIS A 436 -7.81 16.91 -0.30
N HIS A 437 -7.72 18.20 -0.59
CA HIS A 437 -7.21 19.17 0.38
C HIS A 437 -7.97 20.49 0.22
N PRO A 438 -8.55 21.07 1.31
CA PRO A 438 -9.40 22.25 1.21
C PRO A 438 -8.73 23.47 0.55
N VAL A 439 -7.41 23.62 0.73
CA VAL A 439 -6.64 24.70 0.11
C VAL A 439 -6.63 24.64 -1.42
N LEU A 440 -6.69 23.44 -2.02
CA LEU A 440 -6.60 23.28 -3.47
C LEU A 440 -7.82 23.88 -4.17
N GLY A 441 -9.01 23.70 -3.58
CA GLY A 441 -10.25 24.31 -4.10
C GLY A 441 -10.23 25.83 -4.00
N LEU A 442 -9.79 26.37 -2.86
CA LEU A 442 -9.64 27.82 -2.67
C LEU A 442 -8.61 28.41 -3.64
N ARG A 443 -7.44 27.78 -3.76
CA ARG A 443 -6.36 28.24 -4.64
C ARG A 443 -6.78 28.19 -6.10
N ARG A 444 -7.48 27.14 -6.53
CA ARG A 444 -8.06 27.08 -7.89
C ARG A 444 -8.92 28.29 -8.19
N GLN A 445 -9.87 28.64 -7.31
CA GLN A 445 -10.75 29.79 -7.54
C GLN A 445 -10.00 31.13 -7.62
N LEU A 446 -8.98 31.32 -6.77
CA LEU A 446 -8.14 32.51 -6.80
C LEU A 446 -7.35 32.59 -8.10
N LEU A 447 -6.71 31.50 -8.52
CA LEU A 447 -5.95 31.44 -9.77
C LEU A 447 -6.86 31.62 -10.99
N GLU A 448 -8.07 31.05 -11.01
CA GLU A 448 -9.04 31.30 -12.09
C GLU A 448 -9.36 32.79 -12.21
N THR A 449 -9.58 33.46 -11.08
CA THR A 449 -9.87 34.90 -11.06
C THR A 449 -8.69 35.73 -11.54
N GLU A 450 -7.47 35.39 -11.10
CA GLU A 450 -6.24 36.04 -11.53
C GLU A 450 -5.98 35.84 -13.03
N LEU A 451 -6.18 34.62 -13.51
CA LEU A 451 -6.03 34.26 -14.91
C LEU A 451 -7.07 34.96 -15.79
N ASP A 452 -8.32 35.06 -15.35
CA ASP A 452 -9.38 35.79 -16.06
C ASP A 452 -9.09 37.30 -16.15
N GLN A 453 -8.35 37.87 -15.18
CA GLN A 453 -7.94 39.28 -15.15
C GLN A 453 -6.60 39.54 -15.84
N HIS A 454 -5.87 38.49 -16.23
CA HIS A 454 -4.56 38.63 -16.87
C HIS A 454 -4.69 39.39 -18.20
N PRO A 455 -3.78 40.31 -18.55
CA PRO A 455 -3.89 41.14 -19.76
C PRO A 455 -4.07 40.36 -21.06
N VAL A 456 -3.49 39.16 -21.16
CA VAL A 456 -3.65 38.26 -22.32
C VAL A 456 -5.08 37.73 -22.40
N SER A 457 -5.64 37.23 -21.29
CA SER A 457 -7.03 36.76 -21.24
C SER A 457 -8.03 37.89 -21.53
N VAL A 458 -7.77 39.09 -21.02
CA VAL A 458 -8.58 40.28 -21.32
C VAL A 458 -8.55 40.59 -22.81
N ARG A 459 -7.36 40.57 -23.44
CA ARG A 459 -7.23 40.75 -24.90
C ARG A 459 -7.94 39.66 -25.70
N PHE A 460 -7.91 38.40 -25.23
CA PHE A 460 -8.70 37.34 -25.84
C PHE A 460 -10.19 37.65 -25.78
N GLN A 461 -10.71 38.05 -24.62
CA GLN A 461 -12.12 38.41 -24.48
C GLN A 461 -12.51 39.60 -25.38
N GLU A 462 -11.68 40.65 -25.43
CA GLU A 462 -11.88 41.82 -26.30
C GLU A 462 -11.91 41.42 -27.78
N ARG A 463 -10.92 40.64 -28.23
CA ARG A 463 -10.83 40.21 -29.63
C ARG A 463 -11.99 39.29 -30.03
N LEU A 464 -12.38 38.38 -29.15
CA LEU A 464 -13.53 37.50 -29.36
C LEU A 464 -14.82 38.30 -29.50
N ALA A 465 -15.02 39.31 -28.65
CA ALA A 465 -16.15 40.23 -28.73
C ALA A 465 -16.16 41.01 -30.05
N GLU A 466 -15.01 41.49 -30.54
CA GLU A 466 -14.90 42.14 -31.85
C GLU A 466 -15.33 41.22 -33.00
N LEU A 467 -14.85 39.97 -33.01
CA LEU A 467 -15.17 38.99 -34.06
C LEU A 467 -16.65 38.60 -34.05
N ARG A 468 -17.26 38.50 -32.87
CA ARG A 468 -18.68 38.16 -32.71
C ARG A 468 -19.61 39.34 -32.98
N ARG A 469 -19.15 40.58 -32.77
CA ARG A 469 -19.96 41.81 -32.87
C ARG A 469 -20.85 41.88 -34.13
N PRO A 470 -20.38 41.60 -35.37
CA PRO A 470 -21.23 41.67 -36.55
C PRO A 470 -22.41 40.69 -36.51
N ARG A 471 -22.18 39.46 -36.02
CA ARG A 471 -23.23 38.45 -35.85
C ARG A 471 -24.24 38.89 -34.78
N LEU A 472 -23.76 39.43 -33.66
CA LEU A 472 -24.63 39.86 -32.56
C LEU A 472 -25.51 41.05 -32.97
N LEU A 473 -24.99 41.98 -33.77
CA LEU A 473 -25.73 43.14 -34.28
C LEU A 473 -26.74 42.79 -35.39
N ALA A 474 -26.62 41.62 -36.03
CA ALA A 474 -27.57 41.18 -37.05
C ALA A 474 -28.98 40.90 -36.47
N THR A 475 -29.04 40.54 -35.19
CA THR A 475 -30.29 40.32 -34.45
C THR A 475 -30.62 41.56 -33.61
N PRO A 476 -31.86 42.11 -33.66
CA PRO A 476 -32.22 43.31 -32.91
C PRO A 476 -32.10 43.16 -31.39
N ALA A 477 -31.78 44.24 -30.68
CA ALA A 477 -31.65 44.24 -29.22
C ALA A 477 -32.89 43.72 -28.48
N SER A 478 -34.10 43.96 -29.01
CA SER A 478 -35.35 43.45 -28.43
C SER A 478 -35.47 41.93 -28.48
N GLU A 479 -34.88 41.30 -29.49
CA GLU A 479 -34.87 39.84 -29.60
C GLU A 479 -33.85 39.24 -28.64
N TRP A 480 -32.66 39.83 -28.53
CA TRP A 480 -31.67 39.45 -27.52
C TRP A 480 -32.19 39.63 -26.10
N ALA A 481 -32.97 40.68 -25.83
CA ALA A 481 -33.63 40.87 -24.54
C ALA A 481 -34.58 39.71 -24.21
N ARG A 482 -35.34 39.22 -25.19
CA ARG A 482 -36.22 38.05 -25.04
C ARG A 482 -35.42 36.78 -24.77
N ILE A 483 -34.32 36.57 -25.50
CA ILE A 483 -33.42 35.41 -25.30
C ILE A 483 -32.82 35.47 -23.89
N TYR A 484 -32.30 36.63 -23.47
CA TYR A 484 -31.73 36.86 -22.14
C TYR A 484 -32.72 36.50 -21.03
N LEU A 485 -33.95 37.02 -21.08
CA LEU A 485 -34.95 36.75 -20.04
C LEU A 485 -35.40 35.29 -20.03
N ALA A 486 -35.51 34.66 -21.20
CA ALA A 486 -35.84 33.23 -21.29
C ALA A 486 -34.73 32.36 -20.68
N ALA A 487 -33.48 32.61 -21.05
CA ALA A 487 -32.32 31.89 -20.55
C ALA A 487 -32.14 32.09 -19.03
N ALA A 488 -32.27 33.33 -18.53
CA ALA A 488 -32.23 33.62 -17.10
C ALA A 488 -33.33 32.88 -16.33
N THR A 489 -34.57 32.88 -16.87
CA THR A 489 -35.69 32.18 -16.25
C THR A 489 -35.43 30.68 -16.18
N GLU A 490 -34.97 30.08 -17.28
CA GLU A 490 -34.68 28.66 -17.36
C GLU A 490 -33.57 28.24 -16.39
N PHE A 491 -32.45 28.98 -16.40
CA PHE A 491 -31.31 28.73 -15.50
C PHE A 491 -31.74 28.75 -14.03
N HIS A 492 -32.46 29.80 -13.62
CA HIS A 492 -32.88 29.96 -12.23
C HIS A 492 -33.99 28.98 -11.82
N ASP A 493 -34.94 28.67 -12.71
CA ASP A 493 -35.99 27.67 -12.44
C ASP A 493 -35.39 26.26 -12.34
N ALA A 494 -34.43 25.91 -13.20
CA ALA A 494 -33.72 24.64 -13.14
C ALA A 494 -32.96 24.50 -11.81
N ASN A 495 -32.19 25.52 -11.42
CA ASN A 495 -31.49 25.53 -10.13
C ASN A 495 -32.45 25.46 -8.93
N THR A 496 -33.61 26.10 -9.00
CA THR A 496 -34.65 25.97 -7.96
C THR A 496 -35.21 24.55 -7.88
N ARG A 497 -35.39 23.86 -9.02
CA ARG A 497 -35.83 22.45 -9.06
C ARG A 497 -34.76 21.52 -8.48
N ILE A 498 -33.50 21.73 -8.84
CA ILE A 498 -32.35 20.99 -8.33
C ILE A 498 -32.24 21.17 -6.82
N ASP A 499 -32.31 22.40 -6.30
CA ASP A 499 -32.29 22.66 -4.85
C ASP A 499 -33.43 21.96 -4.10
N LYS A 500 -34.63 21.90 -4.69
CA LYS A 500 -35.74 21.13 -4.10
C LYS A 500 -35.43 19.63 -4.07
N ALA A 501 -34.86 19.09 -5.16
CA ALA A 501 -34.45 17.70 -5.23
C ALA A 501 -33.35 17.37 -4.21
N ARG A 502 -32.34 18.23 -4.06
CA ARG A 502 -31.28 18.15 -3.04
C ARG A 502 -31.87 18.05 -1.62
N ARG A 503 -32.83 18.91 -1.29
CA ARG A 503 -33.48 18.89 0.05
C ARG A 503 -34.28 17.61 0.32
N ALA A 504 -34.83 16.99 -0.72
CA ALA A 504 -35.55 15.73 -0.62
C ALA A 504 -34.63 14.50 -0.75
N TYR A 505 -33.34 14.71 -1.03
CA TYR A 505 -32.39 13.67 -1.35
C TYR A 505 -32.04 12.82 -0.11
N ARG A 506 -32.24 11.50 -0.23
CA ARG A 506 -31.98 10.49 0.82
C ARG A 506 -31.42 9.19 0.20
N GLY A 507 -30.73 9.29 -0.94
CA GLY A 507 -30.27 8.15 -1.72
C GLY A 507 -28.74 7.94 -1.67
N PRO A 508 -28.26 6.80 -2.21
CA PRO A 508 -26.84 6.52 -2.44
C PRO A 508 -26.31 7.05 -3.80
N ASP A 509 -27.19 7.50 -4.69
CA ASP A 509 -26.85 8.12 -5.98
C ASP A 509 -26.07 9.46 -5.83
N PRO A 510 -25.55 10.05 -6.91
CA PRO A 510 -24.97 11.40 -6.85
C PRO A 510 -26.04 12.43 -6.46
N GLU A 511 -25.71 13.32 -5.52
CA GLU A 511 -26.57 14.47 -5.22
C GLU A 511 -26.74 15.31 -6.49
N PRO A 512 -27.96 15.74 -6.85
CA PRO A 512 -28.18 16.56 -8.05
C PRO A 512 -27.27 17.79 -8.06
N GLU A 513 -26.54 18.05 -9.13
CA GLU A 513 -25.65 19.24 -9.22
C GLU A 513 -26.40 20.47 -9.72
N LEU A 514 -26.13 21.64 -9.12
CA LEU A 514 -26.64 22.90 -9.64
C LEU A 514 -26.02 23.17 -11.00
N LEU A 515 -26.80 23.76 -11.91
CA LEU A 515 -26.30 24.26 -13.17
C LEU A 515 -25.22 25.33 -12.91
N GLY A 516 -24.02 25.05 -13.43
CA GLY A 516 -22.88 25.96 -13.40
C GLY A 516 -22.79 26.85 -14.63
N LYS A 517 -21.65 27.54 -14.78
CA LYS A 517 -21.37 28.44 -15.89
C LYS A 517 -21.28 27.73 -17.25
N ASP A 518 -21.08 26.42 -17.25
CA ASP A 518 -20.99 25.62 -18.47
C ASP A 518 -22.34 25.06 -18.93
N SER A 519 -23.41 25.36 -18.20
CA SER A 519 -24.76 24.92 -18.58
C SER A 519 -25.28 25.70 -19.78
N GLU A 520 -25.99 25.03 -20.68
CA GLU A 520 -26.58 25.64 -21.87
C GLU A 520 -27.39 26.92 -21.56
N PRO A 521 -28.28 26.95 -20.53
CA PRO A 521 -29.00 28.18 -20.20
C PRO A 521 -28.09 29.32 -19.72
N TRP A 522 -26.97 29.02 -19.06
CA TRP A 522 -26.01 30.05 -18.66
C TRP A 522 -25.23 30.59 -19.86
N LEU A 523 -24.78 29.72 -20.76
CA LEU A 523 -24.07 30.13 -21.98
C LEU A 523 -24.95 31.03 -22.86
N GLN A 524 -26.22 30.66 -23.06
CA GLN A 524 -27.18 31.49 -23.79
C GLN A 524 -27.46 32.83 -23.08
N LEU A 525 -27.52 32.83 -21.75
CA LEU A 525 -27.68 34.06 -20.97
C LEU A 525 -26.48 35.00 -21.15
N MET A 526 -25.26 34.47 -21.14
CA MET A 526 -24.03 35.26 -21.33
C MET A 526 -23.88 35.75 -22.78
N GLU A 527 -24.20 34.93 -23.80
CA GLU A 527 -24.21 35.38 -25.20
C GLU A 527 -25.21 36.53 -25.40
N ALA A 528 -26.42 36.41 -24.84
CA ALA A 528 -27.42 37.47 -24.92
C ALA A 528 -26.98 38.73 -24.16
N ALA A 529 -26.27 38.59 -23.04
CA ALA A 529 -25.70 39.72 -22.30
C ALA A 529 -24.61 40.45 -23.12
N GLU A 530 -23.74 39.70 -23.78
CA GLU A 530 -22.73 40.21 -24.71
C GLU A 530 -23.39 40.95 -25.88
N ALA A 531 -24.45 40.37 -26.46
CA ALA A 531 -25.20 40.99 -27.53
C ALA A 531 -25.84 42.31 -27.10
N LEU A 532 -26.46 42.37 -25.92
CA LEU A 532 -27.02 43.60 -25.37
C LEU A 532 -25.93 44.67 -25.19
N ALA A 533 -24.75 44.30 -24.71
CA ALA A 533 -23.61 45.21 -24.62
C ALA A 533 -23.18 45.70 -26.01
N ALA A 534 -23.15 44.84 -27.03
CA ALA A 534 -22.84 45.22 -28.41
C ALA A 534 -23.84 46.26 -28.97
N HIS A 535 -25.12 46.15 -28.59
CA HIS A 535 -26.19 47.11 -28.92
C HIS A 535 -26.18 48.39 -28.06
N GLY A 536 -25.19 48.58 -27.18
CA GLY A 536 -25.05 49.78 -26.35
C GLY A 536 -25.74 49.69 -24.98
N TYR A 537 -26.10 48.49 -24.53
CA TYR A 537 -26.72 48.22 -23.23
C TYR A 537 -25.81 47.35 -22.35
N PRO A 538 -24.68 47.89 -21.85
CA PRO A 538 -23.72 47.13 -21.05
C PRO A 538 -24.26 46.79 -19.65
N GLY A 539 -23.58 45.87 -18.97
CA GLY A 539 -23.87 45.50 -17.57
C GLY A 539 -24.85 44.34 -17.41
N ALA A 540 -25.41 43.80 -18.49
CA ALA A 540 -26.31 42.64 -18.44
C ALA A 540 -25.64 41.38 -17.84
N ALA A 541 -24.32 41.24 -17.94
CA ALA A 541 -23.55 40.12 -17.40
C ALA A 541 -23.07 40.34 -15.96
N ASP A 542 -23.28 41.53 -15.39
CA ASP A 542 -22.72 41.89 -14.09
C ASP A 542 -23.33 41.02 -12.97
N PRO A 543 -22.56 40.64 -11.94
CA PRO A 543 -23.05 39.76 -10.87
C PRO A 543 -24.30 40.28 -10.16
N GLU A 544 -24.48 41.60 -10.04
CA GLU A 544 -25.69 42.21 -9.46
C GLU A 544 -26.94 41.96 -10.31
N MET A 545 -26.79 41.74 -11.61
CA MET A 545 -27.89 41.49 -12.55
C MET A 545 -28.28 40.02 -12.58
N VAL A 546 -27.32 39.13 -12.87
CA VAL A 546 -27.54 37.69 -13.16
C VAL A 546 -27.32 36.75 -11.98
N GLY A 547 -26.77 37.23 -10.86
CA GLY A 547 -26.53 36.40 -9.69
C GLY A 547 -27.81 35.75 -9.12
N GLY A 548 -27.66 34.73 -8.27
CA GLY A 548 -28.81 33.99 -7.70
C GLY A 548 -29.83 34.86 -6.94
N ALA A 549 -29.39 35.99 -6.37
CA ALA A 549 -30.23 37.01 -5.76
C ALA A 549 -30.18 38.36 -6.52
N GLY A 550 -29.82 38.31 -7.80
CA GLY A 550 -29.65 39.47 -8.67
C GLY A 550 -30.97 40.17 -9.00
N ILE A 551 -30.83 41.32 -9.65
CA ILE A 551 -31.96 42.19 -10.02
C ILE A 551 -32.93 41.47 -10.95
N ILE A 552 -32.43 40.69 -11.92
CA ILE A 552 -33.25 40.09 -12.99
C ILE A 552 -34.22 39.04 -12.44
N SER A 553 -33.76 38.10 -11.61
CA SER A 553 -34.62 37.05 -11.05
C SER A 553 -35.76 37.62 -10.19
N ARG A 554 -35.50 38.71 -9.46
CA ARG A 554 -36.50 39.44 -8.66
C ARG A 554 -37.50 40.21 -9.52
N LEU A 555 -37.04 40.88 -10.57
CA LEU A 555 -37.92 41.59 -11.50
C LEU A 555 -38.83 40.61 -12.26
N LEU A 556 -38.26 39.51 -12.76
CA LEU A 556 -39.01 38.40 -13.37
C LEU A 556 -40.05 37.83 -12.39
N SER A 557 -39.68 37.64 -11.12
CA SER A 557 -40.60 37.14 -10.10
C SER A 557 -41.80 38.07 -9.86
N ILE A 558 -41.57 39.39 -9.88
CA ILE A 558 -42.62 40.41 -9.76
C ILE A 558 -43.49 40.42 -11.03
N GLN A 559 -42.88 40.39 -12.21
CA GLN A 559 -43.57 40.41 -13.50
C GLN A 559 -44.50 39.20 -13.67
N HIS A 560 -44.02 38.00 -13.33
CA HIS A 560 -44.77 36.75 -13.50
C HIS A 560 -45.61 36.34 -12.28
N ASN A 561 -45.55 37.12 -11.19
CA ASN A 561 -46.20 36.80 -9.91
C ASN A 561 -45.91 35.37 -9.41
N ARG A 562 -44.66 34.92 -9.51
CA ARG A 562 -44.17 33.62 -9.00
C ARG A 562 -42.72 33.72 -8.58
N GLY A 563 -42.18 32.74 -7.86
CA GLY A 563 -40.74 32.66 -7.63
C GLY A 563 -40.00 32.21 -8.89
N ILE A 564 -39.05 33.02 -9.35
CA ILE A 564 -38.02 32.66 -10.35
C ILE A 564 -36.67 32.77 -9.65
N GLY A 565 -35.97 31.63 -9.52
CA GLY A 565 -34.79 31.53 -8.63
C GLY A 565 -35.13 31.45 -7.14
N TYR A 566 -36.43 31.38 -6.81
CA TYR A 566 -36.92 31.27 -5.44
C TYR A 566 -37.92 30.11 -5.34
N ALA A 567 -37.81 29.31 -4.30
CA ALA A 567 -38.81 28.29 -3.95
C ALA A 567 -40.06 28.91 -3.30
N LEU A 568 -40.65 29.92 -3.95
CA LEU A 568 -41.80 30.70 -3.50
C LEU A 568 -42.89 30.69 -4.58
N ASN A 569 -44.14 30.80 -4.15
CA ASN A 569 -45.32 30.59 -5.00
C ASN A 569 -45.89 31.87 -5.59
N THR A 570 -45.59 33.04 -5.01
CA THR A 570 -46.13 34.33 -5.49
C THR A 570 -45.06 35.42 -5.55
N GLY A 571 -45.29 36.42 -6.39
CA GLY A 571 -44.43 37.60 -6.49
C GLY A 571 -44.38 38.39 -5.17
N TYR A 572 -45.48 38.42 -4.41
CA TYR A 572 -45.49 39.04 -3.08
C TYR A 572 -44.54 38.34 -2.10
N GLN A 573 -44.43 37.01 -2.14
CA GLN A 573 -43.51 36.30 -1.24
C GLN A 573 -42.06 36.67 -1.53
N VAL A 574 -41.68 36.82 -2.80
CA VAL A 574 -40.35 37.32 -3.20
C VAL A 574 -40.18 38.78 -2.76
N LEU A 575 -41.17 39.63 -2.98
CA LEU A 575 -41.16 41.03 -2.52
C LEU A 575 -41.01 41.14 -0.99
N ASN A 576 -41.70 40.28 -0.23
CA ASN A 576 -41.58 40.23 1.22
C ASN A 576 -40.18 39.80 1.67
N ALA A 577 -39.49 38.94 0.92
CA ALA A 577 -38.08 38.62 1.17
C ALA A 577 -37.17 39.84 0.90
N ILE A 578 -37.43 40.59 -0.18
CA ILE A 578 -36.73 41.85 -0.50
C ILE A 578 -36.92 42.87 0.63
N MET A 579 -38.14 43.04 1.13
CA MET A 579 -38.48 43.95 2.23
C MET A 579 -37.73 43.63 3.53
N GLN A 580 -37.27 42.39 3.69
CA GLN A 580 -36.54 41.90 4.87
C GLN A 580 -35.03 41.78 4.63
N SER A 581 -34.53 42.21 3.46
CA SER A 581 -33.13 42.08 3.09
C SER A 581 -32.19 42.99 3.90
N THR A 582 -30.94 42.56 4.02
CA THR A 582 -29.88 43.28 4.75
C THR A 582 -29.51 44.63 4.10
N PRO A 583 -28.92 45.58 4.85
CA PRO A 583 -28.68 46.96 4.40
C PRO A 583 -28.00 47.12 3.02
N GLY A 584 -27.14 46.18 2.61
CA GLY A 584 -26.40 46.26 1.33
C GLY A 584 -27.23 46.11 0.05
N TYR A 585 -28.49 45.66 0.13
CA TYR A 585 -29.36 45.46 -1.04
C TYR A 585 -30.43 46.55 -1.20
N GLN A 586 -30.51 47.48 -0.25
CA GLN A 586 -31.60 48.45 -0.15
C GLN A 586 -31.57 49.49 -1.28
N GLN A 587 -30.40 49.71 -1.88
CA GLN A 587 -30.22 50.63 -3.01
C GLN A 587 -31.13 50.27 -4.19
N TRP A 588 -31.46 48.98 -4.37
CA TRP A 588 -32.29 48.50 -5.48
C TRP A 588 -33.79 48.56 -5.22
N HIS A 589 -34.24 48.96 -4.01
CA HIS A 589 -35.66 48.97 -3.64
C HIS A 589 -36.54 49.77 -4.59
N THR A 590 -36.02 50.86 -5.14
CA THR A 590 -36.73 51.73 -6.09
C THR A 590 -37.09 50.99 -7.38
N LEU A 591 -36.23 50.07 -7.87
CA LEU A 591 -36.53 49.23 -9.04
C LEU A 591 -37.72 48.31 -8.78
N TYR A 592 -37.77 47.67 -7.62
CA TYR A 592 -38.85 46.74 -7.28
C TYR A 592 -40.18 47.48 -7.10
N LEU A 593 -40.18 48.69 -6.53
CA LEU A 593 -41.37 49.55 -6.49
C LEU A 593 -41.86 49.92 -7.89
N MET A 594 -40.93 50.24 -8.81
CA MET A 594 -41.29 50.50 -10.21
C MET A 594 -41.90 49.26 -10.87
N ALA A 595 -41.33 48.08 -10.65
CA ALA A 595 -41.81 46.82 -11.19
C ALA A 595 -43.21 46.46 -10.65
N VAL A 596 -43.42 46.56 -9.34
CA VAL A 596 -44.73 46.31 -8.71
C VAL A 596 -45.82 47.18 -9.35
N LYS A 597 -45.52 48.46 -9.59
CA LYS A 597 -46.44 49.38 -10.25
C LYS A 597 -46.56 49.15 -11.76
N ALA A 598 -45.51 48.70 -12.44
CA ALA A 598 -45.52 48.44 -13.89
C ALA A 598 -46.35 47.20 -14.23
N TYR A 599 -46.23 46.16 -13.42
CA TYR A 599 -46.89 44.86 -13.65
C TYR A 599 -48.16 44.65 -12.81
N GLY A 600 -48.58 45.64 -12.03
CA GLY A 600 -49.84 45.59 -11.28
C GLY A 600 -49.88 44.54 -10.17
N LEU A 601 -48.71 44.18 -9.60
CA LEU A 601 -48.63 43.11 -8.60
C LEU A 601 -49.50 43.41 -7.35
N GLU A 602 -49.67 44.69 -7.01
CA GLU A 602 -50.53 45.16 -5.91
C GLU A 602 -51.98 44.64 -5.98
N ALA A 603 -52.50 44.38 -7.19
CA ALA A 603 -53.85 43.84 -7.37
C ALA A 603 -54.03 42.42 -6.80
N HIS A 604 -52.92 41.72 -6.54
CA HIS A 604 -52.92 40.36 -5.99
C HIS A 604 -52.63 40.32 -4.48
N PHE A 605 -52.50 41.47 -3.82
CA PHE A 605 -52.19 41.52 -2.39
C PHE A 605 -53.44 41.29 -1.54
N ALA A 606 -53.31 40.49 -0.50
CA ALA A 606 -54.30 40.45 0.58
C ALA A 606 -54.28 41.79 1.36
N PRO A 607 -55.35 42.18 2.07
CA PRO A 607 -55.42 43.48 2.76
C PRO A 607 -54.22 43.77 3.67
N ARG A 608 -53.81 42.80 4.50
CA ARG A 608 -52.63 42.92 5.37
C ARG A 608 -51.31 43.06 4.59
N GLN A 609 -51.23 42.44 3.42
CA GLN A 609 -50.05 42.54 2.56
C GLN A 609 -49.96 43.93 1.92
N ALA A 610 -51.10 44.47 1.48
CA ALA A 610 -51.21 45.82 0.95
C ALA A 610 -50.82 46.88 1.98
N GLU A 611 -51.30 46.76 3.23
CA GLU A 611 -50.91 47.65 4.33
C GLU A 611 -49.40 47.61 4.61
N ARG A 612 -48.84 46.40 4.72
CA ARG A 612 -47.41 46.22 4.99
C ARG A 612 -46.54 46.76 3.86
N TYR A 613 -46.92 46.49 2.62
CA TYR A 613 -46.22 47.02 1.45
C TYR A 613 -46.34 48.54 1.36
N ALA A 614 -47.51 49.13 1.65
CA ALA A 614 -47.70 50.58 1.64
C ALA A 614 -46.79 51.26 2.67
N SER A 615 -46.69 50.72 3.88
CA SER A 615 -45.76 51.21 4.91
C SER A 615 -44.30 51.14 4.46
N TRP A 616 -43.87 50.01 3.91
CA TRP A 616 -42.50 49.85 3.40
C TRP A 616 -42.21 50.79 2.22
N ARG A 617 -43.14 50.88 1.26
CA ARG A 617 -43.04 51.78 0.10
C ARG A 617 -42.88 53.22 0.54
N GLN A 618 -43.67 53.67 1.53
CA GLN A 618 -43.55 55.02 2.07
C GLN A 618 -42.18 55.23 2.71
N GLY A 619 -41.69 54.27 3.51
CA GLY A 619 -40.36 54.35 4.10
C GLY A 619 -39.22 54.43 3.06
N VAL A 620 -39.32 53.71 1.94
CA VAL A 620 -38.37 53.82 0.82
C VAL A 620 -38.44 55.21 0.18
N ILE A 621 -39.65 55.73 -0.07
CA ILE A 621 -39.87 57.07 -0.64
C ILE A 621 -39.27 58.15 0.28
N ASP A 622 -39.51 58.06 1.59
CA ASP A 622 -39.01 59.04 2.56
C ASP A 622 -37.48 59.07 2.58
N LYS A 623 -36.83 57.90 2.54
CA LYS A 623 -35.37 57.79 2.47
C LYS A 623 -34.78 58.32 1.17
N VAL A 624 -35.39 58.01 0.03
CA VAL A 624 -34.97 58.55 -1.27
C VAL A 624 -35.11 60.07 -1.29
N ASN A 625 -36.22 60.60 -0.77
CA ASN A 625 -36.44 62.06 -0.69
C ASN A 625 -35.47 62.74 0.28
N ALA A 626 -35.02 62.03 1.32
CA ALA A 626 -33.99 62.47 2.25
C ALA A 626 -32.56 62.36 1.68
N GLY A 627 -32.39 61.79 0.49
CA GLY A 627 -31.07 61.61 -0.14
C GLY A 627 -30.21 60.52 0.53
N ASP A 628 -30.82 59.56 1.21
CA ASP A 628 -30.10 58.45 1.86
C ASP A 628 -29.41 57.56 0.81
N GLU A 629 -28.07 57.60 0.77
CA GLU A 629 -27.24 56.87 -0.19
C GLU A 629 -27.52 55.36 -0.20
N THR A 630 -27.99 54.80 0.92
CA THR A 630 -28.32 53.37 1.01
C THR A 630 -29.54 52.98 0.18
N HIS A 631 -30.36 53.94 -0.29
CA HIS A 631 -31.58 53.74 -1.08
C HIS A 631 -31.50 54.37 -2.48
N LEU A 632 -30.33 54.92 -2.85
CA LEU A 632 -30.08 55.47 -4.17
C LEU A 632 -29.33 54.44 -5.02
N ARG A 633 -29.95 53.97 -6.11
CA ARG A 633 -29.32 53.01 -7.02
C ARG A 633 -28.36 53.69 -8.00
N SER A 634 -27.38 52.95 -8.51
CA SER A 634 -26.64 53.38 -9.71
C SER A 634 -27.55 53.39 -10.94
N ALA A 635 -27.52 54.46 -11.73
CA ALA A 635 -28.23 54.55 -13.01
C ALA A 635 -27.60 53.69 -14.12
N ARG A 636 -26.42 53.08 -13.88
CA ARG A 636 -25.68 52.25 -14.85
C ARG A 636 -26.55 51.18 -15.51
N TYR A 637 -27.47 50.58 -14.76
CA TYR A 637 -28.30 49.48 -15.25
C TYR A 637 -29.66 49.92 -15.80
N ASP A 638 -30.05 51.19 -15.68
CA ASP A 638 -31.40 51.65 -16.05
C ASP A 638 -31.68 51.46 -17.55
N ALA A 639 -30.67 51.67 -18.42
CA ALA A 639 -30.82 51.49 -19.86
C ALA A 639 -31.06 50.03 -20.24
N VAL A 640 -30.25 49.10 -19.72
CA VAL A 640 -30.39 47.67 -20.00
C VAL A 640 -31.66 47.10 -19.36
N ILE A 641 -32.02 47.52 -18.15
CA ILE A 641 -33.30 47.15 -17.51
C ILE A 641 -34.48 47.67 -18.34
N GLY A 642 -34.39 48.88 -18.90
CA GLY A 642 -35.43 49.43 -19.76
C GLY A 642 -35.65 48.64 -21.06
N VAL A 643 -34.59 48.05 -21.62
CA VAL A 643 -34.68 47.18 -22.80
C VAL A 643 -35.21 45.80 -22.44
N LEU A 644 -34.76 45.23 -21.31
CA LEU A 644 -35.24 43.94 -20.81
C LEU A 644 -36.71 44.01 -20.37
N PHE A 645 -37.11 45.12 -19.76
CA PHE A 645 -38.44 45.34 -19.16
C PHE A 645 -39.07 46.64 -19.68
N PRO A 646 -39.58 46.67 -20.93
CA PRO A 646 -40.08 47.90 -21.57
C PRO A 646 -41.16 48.65 -20.78
N GLU A 647 -42.03 47.95 -20.04
CA GLU A 647 -43.08 48.56 -19.21
C GLU A 647 -42.53 49.37 -18.03
N MET A 648 -41.28 49.11 -17.62
CA MET A 648 -40.57 49.86 -16.59
C MET A 648 -39.84 51.08 -17.14
N ALA A 649 -39.50 51.11 -18.44
CA ALA A 649 -38.69 52.16 -19.06
C ALA A 649 -39.22 53.59 -18.81
N PRO A 650 -40.53 53.90 -18.91
CA PRO A 650 -41.05 55.26 -18.64
C PRO A 650 -40.83 55.74 -17.20
N ARG A 651 -40.60 54.83 -16.25
CA ARG A 651 -40.32 55.15 -14.85
C ARG A 651 -38.82 55.29 -14.59
N LEU A 652 -38.00 54.47 -15.24
CA LEU A 652 -36.54 54.52 -15.14
C LEU A 652 -35.99 55.84 -15.70
N VAL A 653 -36.50 56.31 -16.84
CA VAL A 653 -36.09 57.59 -17.47
C VAL A 653 -36.28 58.80 -16.55
N LYS A 654 -37.18 58.73 -15.56
CA LYS A 654 -37.38 59.82 -14.61
C LYS A 654 -36.24 59.99 -13.61
N GLY A 655 -35.32 59.03 -13.50
CA GLY A 655 -34.18 59.08 -12.58
C GLY A 655 -34.56 59.10 -11.09
N TYR A 656 -35.81 58.77 -10.74
CA TYR A 656 -36.23 58.81 -9.33
C TYR A 656 -35.50 57.73 -8.54
N GLY A 657 -34.81 58.12 -7.47
CA GLY A 657 -34.06 57.20 -6.60
C GLY A 657 -32.79 56.62 -7.22
N SER A 658 -32.22 57.29 -8.21
CA SER A 658 -30.86 57.00 -8.69
C SER A 658 -29.87 58.05 -8.16
N THR A 659 -28.62 57.65 -7.96
CA THR A 659 -27.52 58.58 -7.72
C THR A 659 -27.29 59.41 -8.98
N SER A 660 -27.62 60.71 -8.96
CA SER A 660 -27.26 61.60 -10.04
C SER A 660 -25.74 61.83 -10.04
N ARG A 661 -25.02 61.22 -10.97
CA ARG A 661 -23.72 61.75 -11.42
C ARG A 661 -23.85 62.20 -12.86
N THR A 662 -24.05 63.50 -13.03
CA THR A 662 -23.47 64.23 -14.16
C THR A 662 -21.96 64.11 -14.07
N GLN A 663 -21.38 63.21 -14.85
CA GLN A 663 -20.23 63.44 -15.74
C GLN A 663 -19.98 62.19 -16.59
#